data_AF-A0A4Q1B0L8-F1
#
_entry.id   AF-A0A4Q1B0L8-F1
#
_cell.length_a   1.000
_cell.length_b   1.000
_cell.length_c   1.000
_cell.angle_alpha   90.00
_cell.angle_beta   90.00
_cell.angle_gamma   90.00
#
_symmetry.space_group_name_H-M   'P 1'
#
loop_
_entity.id
_entity.type
_entity.pdbx_description
1 polymer ?
#
loop_
_entity_poly.entity_id
_entity_poly.type
_entity_poly.pdbx_seq_one_letter_code
_entity_poly.pdbx_strand_id
1 'polypeptide(L)'
;MLFLFLFYITFLQAKDLKKVSLQLSWFDQFQFAGYYIAKEKGFFKDYGLDVEIKPFTFGISVPTEVDEKRADFGIDRETLILQKVAGKNIVALYALFQESPLVLFAKDDLNINSIEDFKDKKIMTTIDDSSEVSIKSMIQSKNIKIEELNFIKHTHNILDLIEGKVDIISGYLSKAPYTLDKMKIDYKTFDPKNYGFDMYSDFLFTNKDMIENDIQTALSFKHAALKGWEYAYSNMEESVEILLKKYNSQNLSKEELLFEAEVLKKLSYSNTEELGKIKPEKMQRIYDLYNIMGLTPKKIDLDKFVLYEKFYENINLTNTEKEYIEKSSNIKMCIIPNIKPYSFIENEKFDGYVSDYMNLISEKTSLKFDLVKTTNMAESLKFLKESKCDILASAQETKRRVDYLTFTEPFLETSLALIGRNETSFIDSIKMLKGKKLSIYESYSFNKILREKYPKLTFINVKDLDEGIKKVRDKEVFAHIDFLHTSWIKIHELNYSDLKIAGKLDEVIPLSLAINKENLFLSSVLQKAVRSIKQEDKDRLLKKWVAIEYKKEFDYDTLSKVILGFIVILAIFFYRQSLLKRVNNTLQKRVEEKTRELQIMNQELENRVKNEVEKNIKKDALLTKQSKMAAIGEMLQNIAHQWRQPLSIISTGASGLKLQKEMDGKIDSKMLDETLDKIVETSVYLSTTIDDFMHFFKPNEAKRVFFIQDTITKTLNIFDYNLHIGKIKIIKNINDVKLINYESELIQVIMNILSNSKDAFIERQIEKRYVFISTKVEKDILFLSIKDNAGGIPRDSIDKIFEPYFTTKHQFQGTGIGLFMCQEIITKHMKGEIFVSNQTFQYDNEEFDGAEFIVKLPMK
;
A
#
# COMPACT_ATOMS: atom_id res chain seq x y z
N MET A 1 -64.91 -5.28 -55.10
CA MET A 1 -64.82 -4.02 -54.32
C MET A 1 -64.73 -4.25 -52.80
N LEU A 2 -65.32 -5.33 -52.25
CA LEU A 2 -65.24 -5.64 -50.80
C LEU A 2 -63.90 -6.25 -50.33
N PHE A 3 -63.10 -6.82 -51.24
CA PHE A 3 -61.83 -7.49 -50.90
C PHE A 3 -60.65 -6.51 -50.68
N LEU A 4 -60.80 -5.25 -51.10
CA LEU A 4 -59.79 -4.20 -50.91
C LEU A 4 -59.95 -3.44 -49.58
N PHE A 5 -61.07 -3.61 -48.87
CA PHE A 5 -61.33 -2.90 -47.62
C PHE A 5 -60.81 -3.66 -46.39
N LEU A 6 -60.69 -4.99 -46.46
CA LEU A 6 -60.17 -5.84 -45.38
C LEU A 6 -58.64 -5.81 -45.25
N PHE A 7 -57.91 -5.34 -46.27
CA PHE A 7 -56.45 -5.18 -46.19
C PHE A 7 -56.01 -3.88 -45.50
N TYR A 8 -56.94 -2.95 -45.26
CA TYR A 8 -56.65 -1.66 -44.60
C TYR A 8 -56.86 -1.67 -43.09
N ILE A 9 -57.56 -2.66 -42.52
CA ILE A 9 -57.89 -2.69 -41.08
C ILE A 9 -56.77 -3.34 -40.23
N THR A 10 -55.84 -4.08 -40.83
CA THR A 10 -54.70 -4.68 -40.12
C THR A 10 -53.50 -3.74 -39.93
N PHE A 11 -53.56 -2.50 -40.43
CA PHE A 11 -52.49 -1.51 -40.26
C PHE A 11 -52.80 -0.39 -39.23
N LEU A 12 -53.96 -0.47 -38.54
CA LEU A 12 -54.42 0.60 -37.64
C LEU A 12 -54.13 0.37 -36.13
N GLN A 13 -53.29 -0.60 -35.78
CA GLN A 13 -52.70 -0.70 -34.43
C GLN A 13 -51.17 -0.70 -34.50
N ALA A 14 -50.59 0.34 -35.09
CA ALA A 14 -49.26 0.75 -34.64
C ALA A 14 -49.44 1.29 -33.22
N LYS A 15 -48.92 0.61 -32.20
CA LYS A 15 -48.73 1.24 -30.89
C LYS A 15 -47.79 2.42 -31.13
N ASP A 16 -48.30 3.64 -31.00
CA ASP A 16 -47.46 4.83 -31.08
C ASP A 16 -46.33 4.69 -30.05
N LEU A 17 -45.10 4.57 -30.56
CA LEU A 17 -43.92 4.45 -29.71
C LEU A 17 -43.74 5.77 -28.97
N LYS A 18 -43.50 5.68 -27.67
CA LYS A 18 -43.27 6.86 -26.86
C LYS A 18 -41.86 7.38 -27.12
N LYS A 19 -41.77 8.62 -27.61
CA LYS A 19 -40.49 9.29 -27.84
C LYS A 19 -39.86 9.70 -26.53
N VAL A 20 -38.61 9.31 -26.34
CA VAL A 20 -37.77 9.71 -25.20
C VAL A 20 -36.33 9.91 -25.68
N SER A 21 -35.53 10.60 -24.88
CA SER A 21 -34.15 10.96 -25.20
C SER A 21 -33.16 10.55 -24.12
N LEU A 22 -31.97 10.11 -24.54
CA LEU A 22 -30.83 9.80 -23.69
C LEU A 22 -29.67 10.74 -24.04
N GLN A 23 -29.18 11.50 -23.06
CA GLN A 23 -27.99 12.32 -23.21
C GLN A 23 -26.73 11.54 -22.80
N LEU A 24 -25.78 11.38 -23.74
CA LEU A 24 -24.49 10.76 -23.45
C LEU A 24 -23.57 11.71 -22.68
N SER A 25 -22.76 11.13 -21.79
CA SER A 25 -21.72 11.82 -21.01
C SER A 25 -20.36 11.89 -21.71
N TRP A 26 -20.17 11.14 -22.79
CA TRP A 26 -18.90 11.10 -23.52
C TRP A 26 -19.11 10.74 -25.00
N PHE A 27 -18.03 10.79 -25.78
CA PHE A 27 -18.02 10.42 -27.19
C PHE A 27 -18.41 8.95 -27.44
N ASP A 28 -18.88 8.64 -28.65
CA ASP A 28 -19.28 7.28 -29.01
C ASP A 28 -18.12 6.29 -28.83
N GLN A 29 -18.33 5.27 -27.99
CA GLN A 29 -17.39 4.18 -27.69
C GLN A 29 -18.13 3.01 -27.00
N PHE A 30 -17.43 1.93 -26.65
CA PHE A 30 -18.08 0.75 -26.09
C PHE A 30 -18.72 1.02 -24.72
N GLN A 31 -18.26 2.05 -23.99
CA GLN A 31 -18.90 2.56 -22.76
C GLN A 31 -20.41 2.85 -22.89
N PHE A 32 -20.94 3.05 -24.11
CA PHE A 32 -22.37 3.25 -24.33
C PHE A 32 -23.02 2.15 -25.19
N ALA A 33 -22.32 1.05 -25.44
CA ALA A 33 -22.74 -0.03 -26.33
C ALA A 33 -24.14 -0.55 -26.00
N GLY A 34 -24.46 -0.77 -24.72
CA GLY A 34 -25.78 -1.31 -24.35
C GLY A 34 -26.96 -0.47 -24.84
N TYR A 35 -26.81 0.87 -24.87
CA TYR A 35 -27.86 1.76 -25.37
C TYR A 35 -27.98 1.71 -26.89
N TYR A 36 -26.87 1.69 -27.62
CA TYR A 36 -26.88 1.53 -29.07
C TYR A 36 -27.45 0.16 -29.47
N ILE A 37 -27.04 -0.91 -28.79
CA ILE A 37 -27.55 -2.26 -29.04
C ILE A 37 -29.04 -2.35 -28.71
N ALA A 38 -29.50 -1.77 -27.59
CA ALA A 38 -30.93 -1.73 -27.28
C ALA A 38 -31.75 -1.01 -28.37
N LYS A 39 -31.19 0.04 -28.99
CA LYS A 39 -31.81 0.74 -30.13
C LYS A 39 -31.80 -0.08 -31.42
N GLU A 40 -30.65 -0.64 -31.77
CA GLU A 40 -30.43 -1.36 -33.04
C GLU A 40 -31.09 -2.73 -33.08
N LYS A 41 -31.11 -3.45 -31.95
CA LYS A 41 -31.79 -4.74 -31.81
C LYS A 41 -33.29 -4.62 -31.57
N GLY A 42 -33.79 -3.38 -31.44
CA GLY A 42 -35.21 -3.12 -31.23
C GLY A 42 -35.69 -3.35 -29.80
N PHE A 43 -34.80 -3.58 -28.82
CA PHE A 43 -35.21 -3.77 -27.43
C PHE A 43 -35.98 -2.56 -26.89
N PHE A 44 -35.59 -1.33 -27.22
CA PHE A 44 -36.41 -0.17 -26.84
C PHE A 44 -37.82 -0.22 -27.45
N LYS A 45 -37.95 -0.68 -28.70
CA LYS A 45 -39.24 -0.82 -29.39
C LYS A 45 -40.10 -1.93 -28.79
N ASP A 46 -39.49 -3.05 -28.36
CA ASP A 46 -40.17 -4.14 -27.63
C ASP A 46 -40.85 -3.62 -26.35
N TYR A 47 -40.22 -2.63 -25.72
CA TYR A 47 -40.72 -1.94 -24.52
C TYR A 47 -41.56 -0.69 -24.84
N GLY A 48 -41.92 -0.46 -26.12
CA GLY A 48 -42.81 0.62 -26.55
C GLY A 48 -42.16 2.01 -26.63
N LEU A 49 -40.83 2.09 -26.68
CA LEU A 49 -40.06 3.33 -26.69
C LEU A 49 -39.40 3.60 -28.05
N ASP A 50 -39.40 4.87 -28.46
CA ASP A 50 -38.58 5.41 -29.54
C ASP A 50 -37.51 6.31 -28.94
N VAL A 51 -36.27 5.82 -28.89
CA VAL A 51 -35.18 6.48 -28.16
C VAL A 51 -34.27 7.27 -29.09
N GLU A 52 -34.21 8.58 -28.87
CA GLU A 52 -33.17 9.45 -29.42
C GLU A 52 -31.93 9.40 -28.50
N ILE A 53 -30.76 9.07 -29.05
CA ILE A 53 -29.50 9.13 -28.29
C ILE A 53 -28.77 10.40 -28.75
N LYS A 54 -28.61 11.34 -27.83
CA LYS A 54 -28.01 12.65 -28.09
C LYS A 54 -26.50 12.57 -27.87
N PRO A 55 -25.68 13.04 -28.82
CA PRO A 55 -24.23 12.96 -28.72
C PRO A 55 -23.69 13.89 -27.62
N PHE A 56 -22.50 13.59 -27.14
CA PHE A 56 -21.74 14.45 -26.24
C PHE A 56 -21.21 15.70 -26.94
N THR A 57 -21.13 16.81 -26.20
CA THR A 57 -20.45 18.03 -26.62
C THR A 57 -19.65 18.62 -25.45
N PHE A 58 -18.50 19.23 -25.72
CA PHE A 58 -17.67 19.81 -24.66
C PHE A 58 -18.43 20.91 -23.89
N GLY A 59 -18.33 20.85 -22.56
CA GLY A 59 -18.97 21.82 -21.65
C GLY A 59 -20.44 21.51 -21.32
N ILE A 60 -21.00 20.43 -21.84
CA ILE A 60 -22.36 19.99 -21.47
C ILE A 60 -22.40 19.48 -20.02
N SER A 61 -23.46 19.84 -19.29
CA SER A 61 -23.77 19.26 -17.98
C SER A 61 -24.97 18.32 -18.13
N VAL A 62 -24.72 17.02 -18.29
CA VAL A 62 -25.79 16.02 -18.45
C VAL A 62 -26.82 16.05 -17.31
N PRO A 63 -26.44 16.20 -16.02
CA PRO A 63 -27.40 16.38 -14.93
C PRO A 63 -28.31 17.58 -15.10
N THR A 64 -27.79 18.68 -15.68
CA THR A 64 -28.59 19.88 -15.96
C THR A 64 -29.55 19.66 -17.11
N GLU A 65 -29.14 18.97 -18.18
CA GLU A 65 -30.03 18.65 -19.30
C GLU A 65 -31.25 17.81 -18.86
N VAL A 66 -31.06 16.87 -17.93
CA VAL A 66 -32.14 16.02 -17.40
C VAL A 66 -32.99 16.74 -16.35
N ASP A 67 -32.36 17.51 -15.47
CA ASP A 67 -33.06 18.32 -14.44
C ASP A 67 -34.00 19.36 -15.09
N GLU A 68 -33.53 20.01 -16.16
CA GLU A 68 -34.29 21.01 -16.92
C GLU A 68 -35.15 20.39 -18.03
N LYS A 69 -35.26 19.05 -18.08
CA LYS A 69 -36.11 18.28 -19.01
C LYS A 69 -35.81 18.51 -20.49
N ARG A 70 -34.58 18.91 -20.84
CA ARG A 70 -34.09 18.90 -22.23
C ARG A 70 -33.71 17.51 -22.70
N ALA A 71 -33.41 16.61 -21.77
CA ALA A 71 -33.28 15.17 -22.00
C ALA A 71 -34.12 14.39 -20.97
N ASP A 72 -34.65 13.22 -21.35
CA ASP A 72 -35.46 12.39 -20.45
C ASP A 72 -34.58 11.52 -19.54
N PHE A 73 -33.47 11.04 -20.09
CA PHE A 73 -32.48 10.20 -19.41
C PHE A 73 -31.07 10.75 -19.65
N GLY A 74 -30.19 10.50 -18.70
CA GLY A 74 -28.79 10.86 -18.79
C GLY A 74 -27.89 9.80 -18.19
N ILE A 75 -26.61 9.90 -18.54
CA ILE A 75 -25.53 9.11 -17.94
C ILE A 75 -24.62 10.06 -17.20
N ASP A 76 -24.23 9.71 -15.97
CA ASP A 76 -23.27 10.49 -15.20
C ASP A 76 -22.45 9.59 -14.27
N ARG A 77 -21.35 10.12 -13.75
CA ARG A 77 -20.38 9.40 -12.92
C ARG A 77 -20.73 9.52 -11.43
N GLU A 78 -19.79 9.20 -10.57
CA GLU A 78 -19.95 9.22 -9.12
C GLU A 78 -20.36 10.60 -8.56
N THR A 79 -20.06 11.70 -9.27
CA THR A 79 -20.50 13.06 -8.92
C THR A 79 -22.02 13.27 -8.94
N LEU A 80 -22.81 12.36 -9.51
CA LEU A 80 -24.28 12.49 -9.59
C LEU A 80 -24.95 12.68 -8.23
N ILE A 81 -24.42 12.07 -7.17
CA ILE A 81 -24.93 12.25 -5.80
C ILE A 81 -24.74 13.70 -5.34
N LEU A 82 -23.61 14.34 -5.68
CA LEU A 82 -23.36 15.74 -5.35
C LEU A 82 -24.32 16.68 -6.10
N GLN A 83 -24.72 16.31 -7.32
CA GLN A 83 -25.75 17.03 -8.07
C GLN A 83 -27.11 16.97 -7.36
N LYS A 84 -27.46 15.82 -6.77
CA LYS A 84 -28.66 15.67 -5.93
C LYS A 84 -28.58 16.54 -4.67
N VAL A 85 -27.43 16.56 -4.00
CA VAL A 85 -27.17 17.42 -2.83
C VAL A 85 -27.27 18.91 -3.18
N ALA A 86 -26.83 19.30 -4.37
CA ALA A 86 -26.95 20.65 -4.89
C ALA A 86 -28.41 21.06 -5.19
N GLY A 87 -29.35 20.12 -5.13
CA GLY A 87 -30.79 20.37 -5.25
C GLY A 87 -31.40 20.02 -6.60
N LYS A 88 -30.66 19.36 -7.50
CA LYS A 88 -31.23 18.89 -8.78
C LYS A 88 -32.28 17.80 -8.56
N ASN A 89 -33.35 17.83 -9.36
CA ASN A 89 -34.47 16.90 -9.31
C ASN A 89 -34.18 15.63 -10.11
N ILE A 90 -33.16 14.89 -9.70
CA ILE A 90 -32.68 13.69 -10.39
C ILE A 90 -32.88 12.42 -9.54
N VAL A 91 -33.04 11.29 -10.21
CA VAL A 91 -33.19 9.94 -9.62
C VAL A 91 -32.37 8.94 -10.43
N ALA A 92 -31.47 8.22 -9.77
CA ALA A 92 -30.67 7.15 -10.37
C ALA A 92 -31.50 5.86 -10.54
N LEU A 93 -31.37 5.22 -11.70
CA LEU A 93 -32.11 4.00 -12.07
C LEU A 93 -31.27 2.74 -11.89
N TYR A 94 -29.99 2.81 -12.25
CA TYR A 94 -28.97 1.77 -12.04
C TYR A 94 -27.56 2.39 -12.12
N ALA A 95 -26.54 1.66 -11.66
CA ALA A 95 -25.14 2.02 -11.84
C ALA A 95 -24.44 0.93 -12.66
N LEU A 96 -24.05 1.24 -13.90
CA LEU A 96 -23.52 0.22 -14.81
C LEU A 96 -22.20 -0.36 -14.29
N PHE A 97 -21.26 0.52 -13.93
CA PHE A 97 -19.96 0.09 -13.44
C PHE A 97 -20.00 0.00 -11.92
N GLN A 98 -19.78 -1.21 -11.43
CA GLN A 98 -19.74 -1.51 -10.00
C GLN A 98 -18.46 -1.00 -9.36
N GLU A 99 -17.45 -0.70 -10.18
CA GLU A 99 -16.20 -0.04 -9.82
C GLU A 99 -15.90 1.05 -10.85
N SER A 100 -15.48 2.23 -10.40
CA SER A 100 -15.14 3.34 -11.29
C SER A 100 -13.97 2.99 -12.22
N PRO A 101 -14.10 3.20 -13.54
CA PRO A 101 -13.00 2.96 -14.49
C PRO A 101 -11.93 4.07 -14.47
N LEU A 102 -12.21 5.22 -13.84
CA LEU A 102 -11.33 6.39 -13.84
C LEU A 102 -10.18 6.23 -12.84
N VAL A 103 -8.95 6.33 -13.35
CA VAL A 103 -7.72 6.19 -12.56
C VAL A 103 -6.68 7.22 -13.02
N LEU A 104 -5.55 7.31 -12.31
CA LEU A 104 -4.39 8.09 -12.72
C LEU A 104 -3.27 7.17 -13.24
N PHE A 105 -2.65 7.54 -14.35
CA PHE A 105 -1.52 6.83 -14.95
C PHE A 105 -0.25 7.66 -14.88
N ALA A 106 0.88 7.03 -14.58
CA ALA A 106 2.21 7.61 -14.65
C ALA A 106 3.16 6.65 -15.36
N LYS A 107 4.21 7.16 -16.03
CA LYS A 107 5.23 6.27 -16.61
C LYS A 107 6.12 5.68 -15.51
N ASP A 108 6.51 4.43 -15.68
CA ASP A 108 7.35 3.72 -14.70
C ASP A 108 8.76 4.31 -14.59
N ASP A 109 9.29 4.88 -15.67
CA ASP A 109 10.63 5.49 -15.72
C ASP A 109 10.74 6.81 -14.93
N LEU A 110 9.62 7.40 -14.50
CA LEU A 110 9.59 8.64 -13.72
C LEU A 110 9.75 8.42 -12.20
N ASN A 111 9.92 7.17 -11.74
CA ASN A 111 10.05 6.79 -10.33
C ASN A 111 8.90 7.30 -9.43
N ILE A 112 7.70 7.46 -9.98
CA ILE A 112 6.48 7.79 -9.21
C ILE A 112 5.94 6.47 -8.67
N ASN A 113 6.26 6.15 -7.42
CA ASN A 113 5.94 4.87 -6.79
C ASN A 113 4.75 4.96 -5.84
N SER A 114 4.50 6.15 -5.29
CA SER A 114 3.39 6.38 -4.38
C SER A 114 2.76 7.76 -4.61
N ILE A 115 1.63 8.02 -3.95
CA ILE A 115 0.88 9.28 -4.06
C ILE A 115 1.72 10.45 -3.51
N GLU A 116 2.59 10.20 -2.52
CA GLU A 116 3.52 11.17 -1.96
C GLU A 116 4.50 11.73 -3.01
N ASP A 117 4.79 10.97 -4.06
CA ASP A 117 5.64 11.39 -5.18
C ASP A 117 4.91 12.33 -6.17
N PHE A 118 3.61 12.58 -5.99
CA PHE A 118 2.85 13.50 -6.86
C PHE A 118 3.23 14.96 -6.65
N LYS A 119 3.90 15.27 -5.54
CA LYS A 119 4.36 16.62 -5.24
C LYS A 119 5.32 17.10 -6.34
N ASP A 120 5.11 18.33 -6.79
CA ASP A 120 5.88 18.98 -7.88
C ASP A 120 5.73 18.32 -9.27
N LYS A 121 4.84 17.34 -9.43
CA LYS A 121 4.52 16.70 -10.72
C LYS A 121 3.38 17.42 -11.44
N LYS A 122 3.43 17.41 -12.77
CA LYS A 122 2.34 17.90 -13.64
C LYS A 122 1.29 16.81 -13.79
N ILE A 123 0.13 17.05 -13.18
CA ILE A 123 -1.01 16.12 -13.20
C ILE A 123 -2.05 16.64 -14.17
N MET A 124 -2.29 15.92 -15.25
CA MET A 124 -3.24 16.31 -16.28
C MET A 124 -4.59 15.65 -16.06
N THR A 125 -5.63 16.46 -15.82
CA THR A 125 -6.99 15.98 -15.57
C THR A 125 -8.02 16.87 -16.25
N THR A 126 -9.21 16.32 -16.55
CA THR A 126 -10.33 17.18 -16.97
C THR A 126 -10.86 17.95 -15.76
N ILE A 127 -11.64 19.02 -15.97
CA ILE A 127 -12.28 19.74 -14.86
C ILE A 127 -13.14 18.75 -14.05
N ASP A 128 -13.89 17.90 -14.74
CA ASP A 128 -14.74 16.91 -14.10
C ASP A 128 -13.91 15.84 -13.38
N ASP A 129 -12.86 15.28 -14.01
CA ASP A 129 -11.99 14.26 -13.38
C ASP A 129 -11.28 14.81 -12.13
N SER A 130 -10.80 16.06 -12.21
CA SER A 130 -10.18 16.76 -11.07
C SER A 130 -11.17 16.98 -9.93
N SER A 131 -12.47 16.98 -10.25
CA SER A 131 -13.56 17.19 -9.31
C SER A 131 -14.07 15.89 -8.68
N GLU A 132 -13.76 14.73 -9.29
CA GLU A 132 -14.19 13.41 -8.83
C GLU A 132 -13.70 13.12 -7.42
N VAL A 133 -14.62 12.63 -6.59
CA VAL A 133 -14.37 12.52 -5.16
C VAL A 133 -13.38 11.39 -4.87
N SER A 134 -13.46 10.27 -5.57
CA SER A 134 -12.54 9.14 -5.42
C SER A 134 -11.07 9.52 -5.56
N ILE A 135 -10.70 10.27 -6.61
CA ILE A 135 -9.33 10.75 -6.82
C ILE A 135 -8.91 11.69 -5.69
N LYS A 136 -9.79 12.62 -5.31
CA LYS A 136 -9.52 13.55 -4.20
C LYS A 136 -9.31 12.83 -2.87
N SER A 137 -10.18 11.88 -2.54
CA SER A 137 -10.07 11.07 -1.32
C SER A 137 -8.80 10.24 -1.31
N MET A 138 -8.45 9.63 -2.46
CA MET A 138 -7.20 8.86 -2.62
C MET A 138 -5.99 9.73 -2.27
N ILE A 139 -5.89 10.93 -2.84
CA ILE A 139 -4.79 11.87 -2.58
C ILE A 139 -4.79 12.34 -1.12
N GLN A 140 -5.94 12.77 -0.60
CA GLN A 140 -6.07 13.29 0.77
C GLN A 140 -5.82 12.22 1.84
N SER A 141 -6.07 10.94 1.55
CA SER A 141 -5.77 9.82 2.47
C SER A 141 -4.29 9.73 2.87
N LYS A 142 -3.41 10.38 2.09
CA LYS A 142 -1.97 10.50 2.34
C LYS A 142 -1.55 11.84 2.93
N ASN A 143 -2.50 12.62 3.47
CA ASN A 143 -2.28 13.96 4.02
C ASN A 143 -1.71 14.97 3.01
N ILE A 144 -1.96 14.76 1.71
CA ILE A 144 -1.58 15.71 0.65
C ILE A 144 -2.78 16.59 0.36
N LYS A 145 -2.56 17.91 0.36
CA LYS A 145 -3.57 18.89 -0.02
C LYS A 145 -3.63 19.00 -1.54
N ILE A 146 -4.84 18.96 -2.09
CA ILE A 146 -5.07 19.03 -3.55
C ILE A 146 -4.57 20.37 -4.10
N GLU A 147 -4.67 21.43 -3.30
CA GLU A 147 -4.24 22.79 -3.64
C GLU A 147 -2.72 22.91 -3.77
N GLU A 148 -1.95 21.96 -3.21
CA GLU A 148 -0.48 21.91 -3.33
C GLU A 148 -0.03 21.15 -4.59
N LEU A 149 -0.95 20.55 -5.35
CA LEU A 149 -0.66 19.79 -6.56
C LEU A 149 -0.85 20.64 -7.83
N ASN A 150 -0.03 20.38 -8.84
CA ASN A 150 -0.05 21.10 -10.10
C ASN A 150 -0.97 20.41 -11.12
N PHE A 151 -2.27 20.73 -11.05
CA PHE A 151 -3.25 20.27 -12.03
C PHE A 151 -3.22 21.11 -13.31
N ILE A 152 -3.14 20.45 -14.45
CA ILE A 152 -3.23 21.09 -15.76
C ILE A 152 -4.39 20.50 -16.57
N LYS A 153 -4.94 21.31 -17.47
CA LYS A 153 -6.10 20.94 -18.27
C LYS A 153 -5.79 19.77 -19.20
N HIS A 154 -6.66 18.76 -19.19
CA HIS A 154 -6.61 17.61 -20.09
C HIS A 154 -6.70 18.00 -21.57
N THR A 155 -5.84 17.41 -22.39
CA THR A 155 -5.85 17.54 -23.86
C THR A 155 -6.63 16.45 -24.56
N HIS A 156 -7.04 15.41 -23.82
CA HIS A 156 -7.68 14.19 -24.33
C HIS A 156 -6.76 13.36 -25.22
N ASN A 157 -5.44 13.50 -25.03
CA ASN A 157 -4.43 12.75 -25.76
C ASN A 157 -3.47 12.07 -24.79
N ILE A 158 -3.53 10.73 -24.73
CA ILE A 158 -2.63 9.93 -23.88
C ILE A 158 -1.16 10.05 -24.28
N LEU A 159 -0.87 10.49 -25.51
CA LEU A 159 0.50 10.72 -25.98
C LEU A 159 1.21 11.83 -25.20
N ASP A 160 0.49 12.75 -24.55
CA ASP A 160 1.12 13.78 -23.75
C ASP A 160 1.86 13.21 -22.53
N LEU A 161 1.42 12.06 -22.01
CA LEU A 161 2.17 11.30 -20.99
C LEU A 161 3.44 10.68 -21.60
N ILE A 162 3.33 10.11 -22.80
CA ILE A 162 4.44 9.41 -23.49
C ILE A 162 5.55 10.39 -23.89
N GLU A 163 5.16 11.58 -24.38
CA GLU A 163 6.07 12.65 -24.81
C GLU A 163 6.66 13.45 -23.62
N GLY A 164 6.27 13.15 -22.38
CA GLY A 164 6.78 13.83 -21.19
C GLY A 164 6.31 15.28 -21.03
N LYS A 165 5.20 15.66 -21.68
CA LYS A 165 4.55 16.95 -21.43
C LYS A 165 3.94 17.00 -20.03
N VAL A 166 3.57 15.83 -19.51
CA VAL A 166 2.96 15.62 -18.19
C VAL A 166 3.59 14.41 -17.51
N ASP A 167 3.55 14.40 -16.19
CA ASP A 167 4.10 13.30 -15.40
C ASP A 167 3.01 12.26 -15.05
N ILE A 168 1.77 12.74 -14.85
CA ILE A 168 0.61 11.94 -14.45
C ILE A 168 -0.58 12.40 -15.28
N ILE A 169 -1.45 11.48 -15.72
CA ILE A 169 -2.66 11.79 -16.51
C ILE A 169 -3.86 10.97 -16.02
N SER A 170 -5.05 11.58 -15.97
CA SER A 170 -6.30 10.83 -15.75
C SER A 170 -6.70 10.04 -16.99
N GLY A 171 -7.26 8.86 -16.80
CA GLY A 171 -7.74 8.06 -17.90
C GLY A 171 -8.59 6.90 -17.42
N TYR A 172 -9.31 6.27 -18.35
CA TYR A 172 -10.08 5.08 -18.06
C TYR A 172 -9.22 3.82 -18.24
N LEU A 173 -9.35 2.88 -17.30
CA LEU A 173 -8.75 1.53 -17.38
C LEU A 173 -9.13 0.80 -18.66
N SER A 174 -10.30 1.10 -19.23
CA SER A 174 -10.79 0.49 -20.45
C SER A 174 -10.20 1.08 -21.73
N LYS A 175 -9.35 2.12 -21.66
CA LYS A 175 -8.84 2.82 -22.84
C LYS A 175 -7.35 3.13 -22.81
N ALA A 176 -6.88 3.82 -21.78
CA ALA A 176 -5.48 4.27 -21.72
C ALA A 176 -4.46 3.10 -21.76
N PRO A 177 -4.68 2.00 -21.01
CA PRO A 177 -3.82 0.80 -21.07
C PRO A 177 -3.63 0.25 -22.48
N TYR A 178 -4.69 0.15 -23.29
CA TYR A 178 -4.59 -0.37 -24.66
C TYR A 178 -3.55 0.37 -25.50
N THR A 179 -3.56 1.71 -25.44
CA THR A 179 -2.62 2.53 -26.21
C THR A 179 -1.20 2.41 -25.67
N LEU A 180 -1.03 2.44 -24.34
CA LEU A 180 0.28 2.32 -23.68
C LEU A 180 0.91 0.95 -23.94
N ASP A 181 0.15 -0.14 -23.80
CA ASP A 181 0.59 -1.51 -24.05
C ASP A 181 0.98 -1.72 -25.52
N LYS A 182 0.17 -1.20 -26.46
CA LYS A 182 0.46 -1.26 -27.90
C LYS A 182 1.75 -0.52 -28.26
N MET A 183 2.03 0.58 -27.57
CA MET A 183 3.28 1.34 -27.72
C MET A 183 4.43 0.79 -26.88
N LYS A 184 4.21 -0.28 -26.08
CA LYS A 184 5.19 -0.88 -25.18
C LYS A 184 5.78 0.12 -24.19
N ILE A 185 4.93 0.99 -23.65
CA ILE A 185 5.29 1.94 -22.60
C ILE A 185 4.90 1.32 -21.27
N ASP A 186 5.86 1.12 -20.37
CA ASP A 186 5.60 0.67 -19.01
C ASP A 186 5.00 1.82 -18.18
N TYR A 187 3.95 1.50 -17.41
CA TYR A 187 3.21 2.48 -16.61
C TYR A 187 2.74 1.91 -15.28
N LYS A 188 2.52 2.83 -14.35
CA LYS A 188 1.86 2.62 -13.07
C LYS A 188 0.46 3.19 -13.10
N THR A 189 -0.43 2.46 -12.43
CA THR A 189 -1.82 2.84 -12.26
C THR A 189 -2.10 3.12 -10.79
N PHE A 190 -2.57 4.33 -10.50
CA PHE A 190 -3.05 4.74 -9.19
C PHE A 190 -4.58 4.72 -9.21
N ASP A 191 -5.13 3.58 -8.82
CA ASP A 191 -6.57 3.31 -8.76
C ASP A 191 -7.12 3.65 -7.36
N PRO A 192 -8.07 4.59 -7.22
CA PRO A 192 -8.71 4.93 -5.95
C PRO A 192 -9.26 3.75 -5.17
N LYS A 193 -9.73 2.69 -5.85
CA LYS A 193 -10.23 1.47 -5.22
C LYS A 193 -9.16 0.79 -4.35
N ASN A 194 -7.90 0.78 -4.80
CA ASN A 194 -6.79 0.18 -4.04
C ASN A 194 -6.49 0.92 -2.73
N TYR A 195 -7.01 2.13 -2.57
CA TYR A 195 -6.91 2.95 -1.37
C TYR A 195 -8.21 2.97 -0.54
N GLY A 196 -9.20 2.14 -0.90
CA GLY A 196 -10.47 2.01 -0.18
C GLY A 196 -11.60 2.91 -0.70
N PHE A 197 -11.37 3.66 -1.79
CA PHE A 197 -12.34 4.57 -2.39
C PHE A 197 -13.07 3.90 -3.56
N ASP A 198 -13.79 2.83 -3.25
CA ASP A 198 -14.57 2.03 -4.20
C ASP A 198 -15.93 2.68 -4.49
N MET A 199 -16.04 3.29 -5.67
CA MET A 199 -17.20 4.05 -6.16
C MET A 199 -17.92 3.34 -7.31
N TYR A 200 -19.22 3.65 -7.44
CA TYR A 200 -20.00 3.37 -8.66
C TYR A 200 -19.69 4.40 -9.75
N SER A 201 -19.79 4.02 -11.02
CA SER A 201 -19.77 4.96 -12.14
C SER A 201 -20.87 4.63 -13.16
N ASP A 202 -21.12 5.57 -14.06
CA ASP A 202 -22.04 5.43 -15.18
C ASP A 202 -23.45 5.06 -14.72
N PHE A 203 -23.96 5.93 -13.86
CA PHE A 203 -25.35 5.93 -13.45
C PHE A 203 -26.22 6.28 -14.64
N LEU A 204 -27.16 5.40 -14.97
CA LEU A 204 -28.33 5.82 -15.73
C LEU A 204 -29.28 6.52 -14.75
N PHE A 205 -29.71 7.74 -15.08
CA PHE A 205 -30.63 8.50 -14.24
C PHE A 205 -31.68 9.24 -15.08
N THR A 206 -32.74 9.68 -14.41
CA THR A 206 -33.83 10.46 -14.99
C THR A 206 -34.26 11.57 -14.01
N ASN A 207 -35.24 12.38 -14.40
CA ASN A 207 -35.82 13.41 -13.56
C ASN A 207 -36.82 12.81 -12.56
N LYS A 208 -36.93 13.39 -11.36
CA LYS A 208 -37.90 13.01 -10.33
C LYS A 208 -39.34 13.02 -10.86
N ASP A 209 -39.69 13.99 -11.71
CA ASP A 209 -41.03 14.10 -12.27
C ASP A 209 -41.40 12.93 -13.18
N MET A 210 -40.42 12.30 -13.85
CA MET A 210 -40.63 11.07 -14.63
C MET A 210 -41.03 9.92 -13.72
N ILE A 211 -40.37 9.79 -12.56
CA ILE A 211 -40.70 8.75 -11.57
C ILE A 211 -42.08 8.97 -10.96
N GLU A 212 -42.46 10.23 -10.69
CA GLU A 212 -43.74 10.53 -10.03
C GLU A 212 -44.93 10.44 -10.99
N ASN A 213 -44.77 10.81 -12.25
CA ASN A 213 -45.89 10.91 -13.20
C ASN A 213 -45.91 9.79 -14.25
N ASP A 214 -44.79 9.11 -14.49
CA ASP A 214 -44.62 8.22 -15.64
C ASP A 214 -43.55 7.14 -15.42
N ILE A 215 -43.64 6.50 -14.26
CA ILE A 215 -42.66 5.52 -13.81
C ILE A 215 -42.49 4.33 -14.76
N GLN A 216 -43.54 3.99 -15.52
CA GLN A 216 -43.50 2.90 -16.50
C GLN A 216 -42.53 3.19 -17.64
N THR A 217 -42.41 4.45 -18.07
CA THR A 217 -41.43 4.85 -19.09
C THR A 217 -40.01 4.70 -18.56
N ALA A 218 -39.77 5.11 -17.31
CA ALA A 218 -38.47 4.94 -16.65
C ALA A 218 -38.08 3.46 -16.48
N LEU A 219 -39.01 2.60 -16.04
CA LEU A 219 -38.77 1.16 -15.94
C LEU A 219 -38.55 0.50 -17.30
N SER A 220 -39.38 0.83 -18.29
CA SER A 220 -39.26 0.30 -19.65
C SER A 220 -37.92 0.65 -20.26
N PHE A 221 -37.45 1.89 -20.06
CA PHE A 221 -36.14 2.32 -20.51
C PHE A 221 -35.03 1.57 -19.79
N LYS A 222 -35.11 1.49 -18.44
CA LYS A 222 -34.15 0.75 -17.60
C LYS A 222 -33.99 -0.69 -18.07
N HIS A 223 -35.10 -1.43 -18.21
CA HIS A 223 -35.08 -2.84 -18.59
C HIS A 223 -34.59 -3.05 -20.03
N ALA A 224 -35.02 -2.21 -20.98
CA ALA A 224 -34.54 -2.26 -22.36
C ALA A 224 -33.03 -1.96 -22.45
N ALA A 225 -32.54 -0.98 -21.70
CA ALA A 225 -31.12 -0.63 -21.66
C ALA A 225 -30.26 -1.75 -21.04
N LEU A 226 -30.70 -2.33 -19.91
CA LEU A 226 -29.99 -3.46 -19.29
C LEU A 226 -29.98 -4.69 -20.20
N LYS A 227 -31.09 -5.02 -20.86
CA LYS A 227 -31.14 -6.08 -21.89
C LYS A 227 -30.18 -5.80 -23.05
N GLY A 228 -30.05 -4.54 -23.45
CA GLY A 228 -29.05 -4.10 -24.43
C GLY A 228 -27.62 -4.33 -23.95
N TRP A 229 -27.32 -4.02 -22.70
CA TRP A 229 -26.02 -4.26 -22.09
C TRP A 229 -25.68 -5.74 -21.94
N GLU A 230 -26.61 -6.55 -21.47
CA GLU A 230 -26.45 -8.01 -21.39
C GLU A 230 -26.13 -8.58 -22.78
N TYR A 231 -26.88 -8.15 -23.80
CA TYR A 231 -26.59 -8.53 -25.17
C TYR A 231 -25.19 -8.08 -25.62
N ALA A 232 -24.83 -6.82 -25.34
CA ALA A 232 -23.55 -6.26 -25.74
C ALA A 232 -22.37 -7.05 -25.16
N TYR A 233 -22.46 -7.45 -23.88
CA TYR A 233 -21.43 -8.24 -23.21
C TYR A 233 -21.42 -9.72 -23.57
N SER A 234 -22.55 -10.29 -23.98
CA SER A 234 -22.65 -11.68 -24.45
C SER A 234 -22.30 -11.84 -25.93
N ASN A 235 -22.37 -10.76 -26.72
CA ASN A 235 -22.13 -10.75 -28.17
C ASN A 235 -21.20 -9.58 -28.53
N MET A 236 -20.00 -9.55 -27.93
CA MET A 236 -19.10 -8.39 -28.03
C MET A 236 -18.68 -8.09 -29.47
N GLU A 237 -18.30 -9.10 -30.24
CA GLU A 237 -17.80 -8.93 -31.60
C GLU A 237 -18.85 -8.31 -32.51
N GLU A 238 -20.08 -8.81 -32.45
CA GLU A 238 -21.21 -8.26 -33.20
C GLU A 238 -21.51 -6.83 -32.74
N SER A 239 -21.45 -6.58 -31.44
CA SER A 239 -21.73 -5.26 -30.87
C SER A 239 -20.69 -4.24 -31.31
N VAL A 240 -19.41 -4.60 -31.28
CA VAL A 240 -18.31 -3.79 -31.81
C VAL A 240 -18.48 -3.53 -33.30
N GLU A 241 -18.91 -4.51 -34.11
CA GLU A 241 -19.16 -4.29 -35.54
C GLU A 241 -20.28 -3.29 -35.80
N ILE A 242 -21.35 -3.31 -35.01
CA ILE A 242 -22.42 -2.31 -35.07
C ILE A 242 -21.87 -0.92 -34.72
N LEU A 243 -21.09 -0.81 -33.65
CA LEU A 243 -20.47 0.46 -33.23
C LEU A 243 -19.52 1.00 -34.32
N LEU A 244 -18.62 0.18 -34.86
CA LEU A 244 -17.70 0.57 -35.93
C LEU A 244 -18.43 1.12 -37.17
N LYS A 245 -19.57 0.51 -37.52
CA LYS A 245 -20.33 0.88 -38.71
C LYS A 245 -21.19 2.14 -38.53
N LYS A 246 -21.73 2.36 -37.33
CA LYS A 246 -22.78 3.38 -37.09
C LYS A 246 -22.41 4.46 -36.08
N TYR A 247 -21.52 4.15 -35.14
CA TYR A 247 -21.25 4.94 -33.93
C TYR A 247 -19.73 5.00 -33.66
N ASN A 248 -18.94 5.43 -34.65
CA ASN A 248 -17.48 5.52 -34.56
C ASN A 248 -16.96 6.91 -34.96
N SER A 249 -17.45 7.95 -34.29
CA SER A 249 -17.04 9.34 -34.55
C SER A 249 -15.56 9.60 -34.25
N GLN A 250 -14.92 8.73 -33.46
CA GLN A 250 -13.52 8.84 -33.05
C GLN A 250 -12.54 8.01 -33.92
N ASN A 251 -13.01 7.29 -34.94
CA ASN A 251 -12.20 6.38 -35.77
C ASN A 251 -11.42 5.32 -34.98
N LEU A 252 -12.04 4.75 -33.94
CA LEU A 252 -11.49 3.68 -33.11
C LEU A 252 -11.37 2.37 -33.90
N SER A 253 -10.38 1.54 -33.56
CA SER A 253 -10.19 0.23 -34.18
C SER A 253 -11.08 -0.86 -33.53
N LYS A 254 -11.27 -1.98 -34.22
CA LYS A 254 -12.02 -3.12 -33.69
C LYS A 254 -11.39 -3.67 -32.41
N GLU A 255 -10.07 -3.78 -32.39
CA GLU A 255 -9.30 -4.31 -31.27
C GLU A 255 -9.37 -3.38 -30.05
N GLU A 256 -9.38 -2.06 -30.27
CA GLU A 256 -9.52 -1.07 -29.20
C GLU A 256 -10.90 -1.18 -28.52
N LEU A 257 -11.97 -1.27 -29.32
CA LEU A 257 -13.34 -1.42 -28.78
C LEU A 257 -13.56 -2.77 -28.10
N LEU A 258 -12.94 -3.85 -28.58
CA LEU A 258 -12.98 -5.17 -27.92
C LEU A 258 -12.23 -5.15 -26.58
N PHE A 259 -11.06 -4.50 -26.53
CA PHE A 259 -10.35 -4.29 -25.28
C PHE A 259 -11.20 -3.52 -24.27
N GLU A 260 -11.81 -2.42 -24.73
CA GLU A 260 -12.71 -1.61 -23.90
C GLU A 260 -13.87 -2.45 -23.37
N ALA A 261 -14.50 -3.26 -24.22
CA ALA A 261 -15.61 -4.15 -23.84
C ALA A 261 -15.26 -5.13 -22.73
N GLU A 262 -14.11 -5.80 -22.82
CA GLU A 262 -13.67 -6.79 -21.83
C GLU A 262 -13.37 -6.16 -20.47
N VAL A 263 -12.69 -5.02 -20.47
CA VAL A 263 -12.39 -4.29 -19.23
C VAL A 263 -13.67 -3.78 -18.57
N LEU A 264 -14.56 -3.15 -19.35
CA LEU A 264 -15.82 -2.61 -18.82
C LEU A 264 -16.77 -3.71 -18.33
N LYS A 265 -16.81 -4.88 -18.98
CA LYS A 265 -17.56 -6.05 -18.49
C LYS A 265 -17.07 -6.48 -17.12
N LYS A 266 -15.74 -6.59 -16.93
CA LYS A 266 -15.16 -6.95 -15.64
C LYS A 266 -15.55 -5.96 -14.53
N LEU A 267 -15.51 -4.66 -14.82
CA LEU A 267 -15.92 -3.61 -13.87
C LEU A 267 -17.44 -3.63 -13.61
N SER A 268 -18.26 -4.00 -14.60
CA SER A 268 -19.72 -4.07 -14.48
C SER A 268 -20.21 -5.23 -13.61
N TYR A 269 -19.46 -6.33 -13.55
CA TYR A 269 -19.79 -7.52 -12.75
C TYR A 269 -18.91 -7.67 -11.50
N SER A 270 -18.20 -6.61 -11.08
CA SER A 270 -17.38 -6.71 -9.88
C SER A 270 -18.23 -6.90 -8.63
N ASN A 271 -17.99 -7.98 -7.88
CA ASN A 271 -18.69 -8.32 -6.64
C ASN A 271 -20.22 -8.42 -6.75
N THR A 272 -20.74 -8.69 -7.96
CA THR A 272 -22.16 -8.94 -8.20
C THR A 272 -22.39 -9.73 -9.49
N GLU A 273 -23.40 -10.60 -9.50
CA GLU A 273 -23.86 -11.29 -10.72
C GLU A 273 -24.96 -10.51 -11.45
N GLU A 274 -25.49 -9.45 -10.85
CA GLU A 274 -26.63 -8.68 -11.35
C GLU A 274 -26.13 -7.34 -11.93
N LEU A 275 -26.32 -7.16 -13.24
CA LEU A 275 -25.87 -5.98 -13.93
C LEU A 275 -26.66 -4.73 -13.49
N GLY A 276 -25.96 -3.63 -13.22
CA GLY A 276 -26.59 -2.36 -12.88
C GLY A 276 -27.04 -2.23 -11.42
N LYS A 277 -26.94 -3.29 -10.62
CA LYS A 277 -27.47 -3.29 -9.25
C LYS A 277 -26.82 -2.20 -8.39
N ILE A 278 -27.64 -1.36 -7.75
CA ILE A 278 -27.20 -0.44 -6.71
C ILE A 278 -27.51 -1.08 -5.35
N LYS A 279 -26.48 -1.34 -4.54
CA LYS A 279 -26.67 -1.86 -3.17
C LYS A 279 -26.88 -0.69 -2.21
N PRO A 280 -27.96 -0.65 -1.41
CA PRO A 280 -28.19 0.43 -0.44
C PRO A 280 -27.01 0.66 0.50
N GLU A 281 -26.35 -0.41 0.96
CA GLU A 281 -25.22 -0.31 1.90
C GLU A 281 -24.00 0.34 1.25
N LYS A 282 -23.71 -0.01 -0.02
CA LYS A 282 -22.60 0.62 -0.77
C LYS A 282 -22.93 2.08 -1.10
N MET A 283 -24.17 2.38 -1.47
CA MET A 283 -24.62 3.76 -1.73
C MET A 283 -24.50 4.63 -0.47
N GLN A 284 -24.93 4.11 0.69
CA GLN A 284 -24.78 4.80 1.97
C GLN A 284 -23.30 5.05 2.31
N ARG A 285 -22.42 4.05 2.11
CA ARG A 285 -20.97 4.20 2.34
C ARG A 285 -20.35 5.30 1.48
N ILE A 286 -20.73 5.38 0.20
CA ILE A 286 -20.26 6.43 -0.72
C ILE A 286 -20.73 7.81 -0.24
N TYR A 287 -22.00 7.93 0.15
CA TYR A 287 -22.55 9.18 0.68
C TYR A 287 -21.91 9.59 2.01
N ASP A 288 -21.65 8.65 2.92
CA ASP A 288 -20.99 8.91 4.19
C ASP A 288 -19.56 9.45 3.98
N LEU A 289 -18.84 8.92 3.00
CA LEU A 289 -17.54 9.43 2.60
C LEU A 289 -17.64 10.89 2.13
N TYR A 290 -18.64 11.23 1.31
CA TYR A 290 -18.86 12.61 0.86
C TYR A 290 -19.18 13.55 2.03
N ASN A 291 -19.92 13.05 3.02
CA ASN A 291 -20.25 13.79 4.23
C ASN A 291 -19.01 14.03 5.11
N ILE A 292 -18.16 13.03 5.30
CA ILE A 292 -16.89 13.16 6.04
C ILE A 292 -15.97 14.19 5.37
N MET A 293 -15.99 14.26 4.04
CA MET A 293 -15.23 15.25 3.27
C MET A 293 -15.85 16.65 3.27
N GLY A 294 -17.01 16.86 3.91
CA GLY A 294 -17.69 18.15 3.95
C GLY A 294 -18.36 18.55 2.63
N LEU A 295 -18.56 17.61 1.70
CA LEU A 295 -19.17 17.85 0.38
C LEU A 295 -20.70 17.78 0.41
N THR A 296 -21.30 17.42 1.55
CA THR A 296 -22.76 17.34 1.72
C THR A 296 -23.29 18.33 2.76
N PRO A 297 -23.32 19.65 2.45
CA PRO A 297 -23.81 20.66 3.40
C PRO A 297 -25.30 20.52 3.71
N LYS A 298 -26.06 19.82 2.85
CA LYS A 298 -27.47 19.48 3.04
C LYS A 298 -27.62 17.97 3.04
N LYS A 299 -28.35 17.44 4.04
CA LYS A 299 -28.70 16.01 4.04
C LYS A 299 -29.74 15.73 2.96
N ILE A 300 -29.52 14.67 2.19
CA ILE A 300 -30.50 14.13 1.25
C ILE A 300 -30.98 12.76 1.71
N ASP A 301 -32.17 12.40 1.22
CA ASP A 301 -32.75 11.07 1.38
C ASP A 301 -32.27 10.18 0.22
N LEU A 302 -31.36 9.25 0.51
CA LEU A 302 -30.79 8.36 -0.50
C LEU A 302 -31.82 7.37 -1.07
N ASP A 303 -32.83 6.98 -0.28
CA ASP A 303 -33.90 6.09 -0.75
C ASP A 303 -34.79 6.76 -1.80
N LYS A 304 -34.82 8.10 -1.83
CA LYS A 304 -35.46 8.91 -2.88
C LYS A 304 -34.53 9.31 -4.02
N PHE A 305 -33.23 9.07 -3.86
CA PHE A 305 -32.25 9.31 -4.93
C PHE A 305 -32.14 8.10 -5.86
N VAL A 306 -32.28 6.88 -5.34
CA VAL A 306 -32.18 5.66 -6.14
C VAL A 306 -33.55 5.02 -6.31
N LEU A 307 -33.91 4.67 -7.53
CA LEU A 307 -35.11 3.88 -7.81
C LEU A 307 -34.85 2.40 -7.46
N TYR A 308 -35.11 2.06 -6.20
CA TYR A 308 -35.23 0.66 -5.80
C TYR A 308 -36.59 0.12 -6.25
N GLU A 309 -36.61 -1.00 -6.98
CA GLU A 309 -37.86 -1.66 -7.40
C GLU A 309 -38.73 -2.13 -6.23
N LYS A 310 -38.25 -1.99 -4.99
CA LYS A 310 -39.00 -2.14 -3.74
C LYS A 310 -40.19 -1.19 -3.58
N PHE A 311 -40.32 -0.12 -4.38
CA PHE A 311 -41.39 0.89 -4.24
C PHE A 311 -42.80 0.48 -4.72
N TYR A 312 -43.01 -0.73 -5.24
CA TYR A 312 -44.33 -1.20 -5.73
C TYR A 312 -45.14 -2.01 -4.72
N GLU A 313 -45.14 -1.60 -3.45
CA GLU A 313 -46.00 -2.26 -2.45
C GLU A 313 -47.50 -2.07 -2.72
N ASN A 314 -47.88 -1.02 -3.46
CA ASN A 314 -49.26 -0.69 -3.80
C ASN A 314 -49.55 -0.94 -5.29
N ILE A 315 -50.58 -1.75 -5.57
CA ILE A 315 -51.08 -1.93 -6.95
C ILE A 315 -51.70 -0.62 -7.45
N ASN A 316 -51.15 -0.06 -8.53
CA ASN A 316 -51.74 1.11 -9.18
C ASN A 316 -52.80 0.68 -10.22
N LEU A 317 -54.04 0.62 -9.78
CA LEU A 317 -55.21 0.30 -10.61
C LEU A 317 -55.78 1.57 -11.24
N THR A 318 -56.02 1.53 -12.56
CA THR A 318 -56.75 2.56 -13.30
C THR A 318 -58.20 2.64 -12.82
N ASN A 319 -58.86 3.77 -13.03
CA ASN A 319 -60.27 3.93 -12.64
C ASN A 319 -61.18 2.88 -13.31
N THR A 320 -60.90 2.52 -14.57
CA THR A 320 -61.60 1.46 -15.29
C THR A 320 -61.38 0.06 -14.70
N GLU A 321 -60.19 -0.23 -14.18
CA GLU A 321 -59.91 -1.50 -13.50
C GLU A 321 -60.56 -1.55 -12.12
N LYS A 322 -60.61 -0.42 -11.39
CA LYS A 322 -61.35 -0.32 -10.12
C LYS A 322 -62.84 -0.53 -10.32
N GLU A 323 -63.43 0.13 -11.31
CA GLU A 323 -64.83 -0.11 -11.70
C GLU A 323 -65.09 -1.56 -12.12
N TYR A 324 -64.13 -2.18 -12.83
CA TYR A 324 -64.23 -3.60 -13.19
C TYR A 324 -64.26 -4.48 -11.93
N ILE A 325 -63.39 -4.22 -10.94
CA ILE A 325 -63.35 -4.99 -9.68
C ILE A 325 -64.65 -4.79 -8.89
N GLU A 326 -65.19 -3.58 -8.83
CA GLU A 326 -66.45 -3.27 -8.13
C GLU A 326 -67.68 -3.90 -8.80
N LYS A 327 -67.71 -3.96 -10.14
CA LYS A 327 -68.82 -4.54 -10.92
C LYS A 327 -68.71 -6.06 -11.08
N SER A 328 -67.52 -6.63 -10.95
CA SER A 328 -67.30 -8.06 -11.11
C SER A 328 -67.87 -8.84 -9.92
N SER A 329 -68.78 -9.76 -10.19
CA SER A 329 -69.08 -10.85 -9.26
C SER A 329 -67.83 -11.71 -9.05
N ASN A 330 -67.78 -12.48 -7.95
CA ASN A 330 -66.68 -13.40 -7.63
C ASN A 330 -66.13 -14.11 -8.88
N ILE A 331 -64.80 -14.04 -9.06
CA ILE A 331 -64.07 -14.60 -10.20
C ILE A 331 -64.02 -16.12 -10.05
N LYS A 332 -64.52 -16.85 -11.06
CA LYS A 332 -64.51 -18.32 -11.05
C LYS A 332 -63.10 -18.83 -11.33
N MET A 333 -62.54 -19.55 -10.37
CA MET A 333 -61.18 -20.06 -10.40
C MET A 333 -61.17 -21.58 -10.50
N CYS A 334 -60.58 -22.08 -11.59
CA CYS A 334 -60.17 -23.48 -11.70
C CYS A 334 -58.74 -23.64 -11.11
N ILE A 335 -58.42 -24.84 -10.64
CA ILE A 335 -57.09 -25.23 -10.13
C ILE A 335 -56.66 -26.55 -10.75
N ILE A 336 -55.37 -26.85 -10.78
CA ILE A 336 -54.92 -28.22 -11.04
C ILE A 336 -54.96 -28.99 -9.71
N PRO A 337 -55.87 -29.97 -9.53
CA PRO A 337 -55.99 -30.69 -8.26
C PRO A 337 -54.87 -31.73 -8.09
N ASN A 338 -54.67 -32.17 -6.85
CA ASN A 338 -53.83 -33.32 -6.46
C ASN A 338 -52.31 -33.18 -6.73
N ILE A 339 -51.76 -31.96 -6.74
CA ILE A 339 -50.32 -31.71 -6.85
C ILE A 339 -49.79 -31.15 -5.52
N LYS A 340 -49.63 -32.00 -4.51
CA LYS A 340 -49.00 -31.60 -3.23
C LYS A 340 -47.51 -31.27 -3.45
N PRO A 341 -46.93 -30.21 -2.86
CA PRO A 341 -47.57 -29.25 -1.95
C PRO A 341 -48.06 -27.96 -2.65
N TYR A 342 -48.13 -27.96 -3.99
CA TYR A 342 -48.43 -26.76 -4.77
C TYR A 342 -49.91 -26.42 -4.84
N SER A 343 -50.76 -27.38 -5.24
CA SER A 343 -52.20 -27.14 -5.49
C SER A 343 -52.98 -28.43 -5.30
N PHE A 344 -53.82 -28.49 -4.27
CA PHE A 344 -54.63 -29.67 -3.95
C PHE A 344 -55.90 -29.30 -3.19
N ILE A 345 -56.83 -30.25 -3.08
CA ILE A 345 -58.06 -30.10 -2.31
C ILE A 345 -58.00 -31.09 -1.14
N GLU A 346 -58.11 -30.59 0.08
CA GLU A 346 -58.13 -31.39 1.31
C GLU A 346 -59.25 -30.89 2.21
N ASN A 347 -60.08 -31.80 2.75
CA ASN A 347 -61.28 -31.46 3.53
C ASN A 347 -62.20 -30.44 2.83
N GLU A 348 -62.44 -30.64 1.52
CA GLU A 348 -63.21 -29.75 0.65
C GLU A 348 -62.67 -28.33 0.46
N LYS A 349 -61.48 -28.02 0.99
CA LYS A 349 -60.84 -26.70 0.88
C LYS A 349 -59.66 -26.74 -0.10
N PHE A 350 -59.50 -25.68 -0.89
CA PHE A 350 -58.31 -25.48 -1.73
C PHE A 350 -57.12 -25.09 -0.86
N ASP A 351 -56.06 -25.89 -0.92
CA ASP A 351 -54.86 -25.72 -0.10
C ASP A 351 -53.57 -25.92 -0.92
N GLY A 352 -52.45 -25.52 -0.33
CA GLY A 352 -51.13 -25.53 -0.95
C GLY A 352 -50.59 -24.13 -1.30
N TYR A 353 -49.39 -24.11 -1.86
CA TYR A 353 -48.69 -22.87 -2.25
C TYR A 353 -49.54 -21.95 -3.12
N VAL A 354 -50.21 -22.50 -4.13
CA VAL A 354 -51.04 -21.73 -5.08
C VAL A 354 -52.26 -21.14 -4.35
N SER A 355 -52.80 -21.81 -3.34
CA SER A 355 -53.90 -21.28 -2.52
C SER A 355 -53.45 -20.04 -1.73
N ASP A 356 -52.33 -20.15 -1.02
CA ASP A 356 -51.76 -19.01 -0.30
C ASP A 356 -51.39 -17.85 -1.23
N TYR A 357 -50.86 -18.15 -2.43
CA TYR A 357 -50.53 -17.14 -3.43
C TYR A 357 -51.78 -16.42 -3.95
N MET A 358 -52.86 -17.15 -4.21
CA MET A 358 -54.14 -16.57 -4.62
C MET A 358 -54.78 -15.73 -3.51
N ASN A 359 -54.60 -16.10 -2.24
CA ASN A 359 -55.01 -15.27 -1.10
C ASN A 359 -54.26 -13.94 -1.09
N LEU A 360 -52.96 -13.94 -1.36
CA LEU A 360 -52.17 -12.72 -1.44
C LEU A 360 -52.61 -11.82 -2.62
N ILE A 361 -52.97 -12.43 -3.75
CA ILE A 361 -53.57 -11.69 -4.88
C ILE A 361 -54.91 -11.07 -4.48
N SER A 362 -55.76 -11.83 -3.77
CA SER A 362 -57.04 -11.35 -3.26
C SER A 362 -56.85 -10.14 -2.33
N GLU A 363 -55.91 -10.23 -1.37
CA GLU A 363 -55.58 -9.13 -0.45
C GLU A 363 -55.11 -7.87 -1.20
N LYS A 364 -54.27 -8.04 -2.22
CA LYS A 364 -53.72 -6.91 -2.98
C LYS A 364 -54.72 -6.26 -3.94
N THR A 365 -55.65 -7.03 -4.51
CA THR A 365 -56.56 -6.57 -5.58
C THR A 365 -58.00 -6.36 -5.14
N SER A 366 -58.38 -6.87 -3.95
CA SER A 366 -59.77 -6.99 -3.50
C SER A 366 -60.67 -7.90 -4.35
N LEU A 367 -60.11 -8.64 -5.32
CA LEU A 367 -60.84 -9.66 -6.08
C LEU A 367 -61.19 -10.85 -5.20
N LYS A 368 -62.42 -11.35 -5.30
CA LYS A 368 -62.86 -12.59 -4.66
C LYS A 368 -62.81 -13.73 -5.65
N PHE A 369 -62.29 -14.88 -5.23
CA PHE A 369 -62.15 -16.07 -6.07
C PHE A 369 -63.06 -17.20 -5.57
N ASP A 370 -63.93 -17.70 -6.44
CA ASP A 370 -64.78 -18.86 -6.18
C ASP A 370 -64.21 -20.10 -6.85
N LEU A 371 -63.91 -21.13 -6.07
CA LEU A 371 -63.34 -22.37 -6.57
C LEU A 371 -64.37 -23.17 -7.38
N VAL A 372 -64.05 -23.45 -8.64
CA VAL A 372 -64.76 -24.43 -9.47
C VAL A 372 -64.01 -25.75 -9.41
N LYS A 373 -64.61 -26.75 -8.74
CA LYS A 373 -64.00 -28.08 -8.56
C LYS A 373 -63.85 -28.78 -9.92
N THR A 374 -62.66 -29.30 -10.17
CA THR A 374 -62.34 -30.16 -11.33
C THR A 374 -61.54 -31.37 -10.86
N THR A 375 -61.50 -32.42 -11.67
CA THR A 375 -60.92 -33.72 -11.35
C THR A 375 -59.45 -33.84 -11.79
N ASN A 376 -59.04 -33.12 -12.83
CA ASN A 376 -57.68 -33.15 -13.37
C ASN A 376 -57.38 -31.90 -14.22
N MET A 377 -56.11 -31.76 -14.66
CA MET A 377 -55.64 -30.64 -15.48
C MET A 377 -56.42 -30.49 -16.80
N ALA A 378 -56.76 -31.60 -17.46
CA ALA A 378 -57.44 -31.58 -18.74
C ALA A 378 -58.86 -31.01 -18.63
N GLU A 379 -59.59 -31.38 -17.56
CA GLU A 379 -60.90 -30.82 -17.24
C GLU A 379 -60.82 -29.33 -16.88
N SER A 380 -59.85 -28.94 -16.05
CA SER A 380 -59.60 -27.53 -15.71
C SER A 380 -59.37 -26.65 -16.94
N LEU A 381 -58.55 -27.10 -17.88
CA LEU A 381 -58.31 -26.38 -19.13
C LEU A 381 -59.54 -26.35 -20.03
N LYS A 382 -60.33 -27.43 -20.06
CA LYS A 382 -61.60 -27.45 -20.79
C LYS A 382 -62.58 -26.44 -20.22
N PHE A 383 -62.69 -26.35 -18.89
CA PHE A 383 -63.59 -25.42 -18.21
C PHE A 383 -63.18 -23.96 -18.43
N LEU A 384 -61.88 -23.65 -18.41
CA LEU A 384 -61.38 -22.32 -18.76
C LEU A 384 -61.68 -21.97 -20.22
N LYS A 385 -61.53 -22.94 -21.15
CA LYS A 385 -61.83 -22.73 -22.58
C LYS A 385 -63.33 -22.55 -22.86
N GLU A 386 -64.19 -23.22 -22.10
CA GLU A 386 -65.66 -23.11 -22.18
C GLU A 386 -66.21 -21.94 -21.34
N SER A 387 -65.34 -21.08 -20.79
CA SER A 387 -65.72 -19.96 -19.90
C SER A 387 -66.56 -20.38 -18.68
N LYS A 388 -66.39 -21.62 -18.21
CA LYS A 388 -66.91 -22.09 -16.91
C LYS A 388 -66.06 -21.60 -15.74
N CYS A 389 -64.78 -21.33 -16.03
CA CYS A 389 -63.83 -20.64 -15.16
C CYS A 389 -63.33 -19.39 -15.88
N ASP A 390 -63.09 -18.32 -15.13
CA ASP A 390 -62.48 -17.09 -15.62
C ASP A 390 -60.95 -17.19 -15.63
N ILE A 391 -60.40 -17.91 -14.64
CA ILE A 391 -58.96 -18.14 -14.49
C ILE A 391 -58.63 -19.60 -14.16
N LEU A 392 -57.41 -20.00 -14.50
CA LEU A 392 -56.74 -21.19 -13.97
C LEU A 392 -55.53 -20.73 -13.13
N ALA A 393 -55.56 -21.06 -11.83
CA ALA A 393 -54.65 -20.53 -10.82
C ALA A 393 -53.18 -20.96 -10.98
N SER A 394 -52.92 -22.02 -11.76
CA SER A 394 -51.56 -22.45 -12.08
C SER A 394 -51.55 -23.18 -13.42
N ALA A 395 -50.81 -22.64 -14.38
CA ALA A 395 -50.64 -23.26 -15.69
C ALA A 395 -49.29 -22.88 -16.31
N GLN A 396 -48.72 -23.82 -17.05
CA GLN A 396 -47.58 -23.56 -17.91
C GLN A 396 -48.06 -22.94 -19.23
N GLU A 397 -47.41 -21.86 -19.63
CA GLU A 397 -47.55 -21.27 -20.96
C GLU A 397 -47.04 -22.24 -22.03
N THR A 398 -47.78 -22.40 -23.12
CA THR A 398 -47.34 -23.22 -24.26
C THR A 398 -47.78 -22.55 -25.56
N LYS A 399 -47.06 -22.79 -26.66
CA LYS A 399 -47.36 -22.23 -27.99
C LYS A 399 -48.82 -22.40 -28.43
N ARG A 400 -49.48 -23.50 -28.04
CA ARG A 400 -50.88 -23.77 -28.39
C ARG A 400 -51.89 -23.06 -27.49
N ARG A 401 -51.51 -22.76 -26.24
CA ARG A 401 -52.42 -22.16 -25.26
C ARG A 401 -52.52 -20.64 -25.41
N VAL A 402 -51.44 -19.98 -25.82
CA VAL A 402 -51.41 -18.52 -26.06
C VAL A 402 -52.35 -18.05 -27.18
N ASP A 403 -52.79 -18.97 -28.04
CA ASP A 403 -53.79 -18.67 -29.07
C ASP A 403 -55.12 -18.21 -28.45
N TYR A 404 -55.54 -18.83 -27.34
CA TYR A 404 -56.85 -18.62 -26.71
C TYR A 404 -56.80 -18.22 -25.23
N LEU A 405 -55.63 -18.20 -24.59
CA LEU A 405 -55.42 -17.75 -23.21
C LEU A 405 -54.38 -16.64 -23.14
N THR A 406 -54.49 -15.79 -22.13
CA THR A 406 -53.44 -14.85 -21.72
C THR A 406 -52.81 -15.34 -20.42
N PHE A 407 -51.49 -15.21 -20.31
CA PHE A 407 -50.74 -15.63 -19.12
C PHE A 407 -50.16 -14.40 -18.43
N THR A 408 -50.11 -14.43 -17.11
CA THR A 408 -49.30 -13.47 -16.36
C THR A 408 -47.81 -13.84 -16.45
N GLU A 409 -46.94 -12.97 -15.94
CA GLU A 409 -45.60 -13.39 -15.54
C GLU A 409 -45.66 -14.61 -14.60
N PRO A 410 -44.65 -15.50 -14.67
CA PRO A 410 -44.60 -16.67 -13.82
C PRO A 410 -44.41 -16.26 -12.35
N PHE A 411 -45.19 -16.88 -11.48
CA PHE A 411 -45.09 -16.64 -10.04
C PHE A 411 -44.35 -17.75 -9.31
N LEU A 412 -44.19 -18.92 -9.94
CA LEU A 412 -43.47 -20.06 -9.40
C LEU A 412 -42.71 -20.79 -10.51
N GLU A 413 -41.45 -21.12 -10.25
CA GLU A 413 -40.63 -21.96 -11.10
C GLU A 413 -40.31 -23.27 -10.38
N THR A 414 -40.72 -24.40 -10.94
CA THR A 414 -40.49 -25.72 -10.35
C THR A 414 -39.67 -26.60 -11.28
N SER A 415 -38.72 -27.35 -10.73
CA SER A 415 -37.94 -28.33 -11.49
C SER A 415 -38.60 -29.70 -11.53
N LEU A 416 -38.23 -30.49 -12.53
CA LEU A 416 -38.61 -31.90 -12.64
C LEU A 416 -37.55 -32.81 -12.00
N ALA A 417 -37.97 -33.98 -11.56
CA ALA A 417 -37.13 -35.00 -10.94
C ALA A 417 -37.41 -36.39 -11.53
N LEU A 418 -36.38 -37.24 -11.48
CA LEU A 418 -36.48 -38.66 -11.79
C LEU A 418 -36.64 -39.45 -10.49
N ILE A 419 -37.76 -40.13 -10.34
CA ILE A 419 -37.96 -41.11 -9.27
C ILE A 419 -37.42 -42.46 -9.76
N GLY A 420 -36.42 -42.98 -9.08
CA GLY A 420 -35.84 -44.29 -9.34
C GLY A 420 -35.85 -45.16 -8.08
N ARG A 421 -35.46 -46.43 -8.24
CA ARG A 421 -35.25 -47.32 -7.09
C ARG A 421 -33.96 -46.96 -6.34
N ASN A 422 -33.82 -47.39 -5.09
CA ASN A 422 -32.70 -47.01 -4.23
C ASN A 422 -31.32 -47.41 -4.82
N GLU A 423 -31.26 -48.51 -5.57
CA GLU A 423 -30.05 -48.98 -6.27
C GLU A 423 -29.72 -48.21 -7.57
N THR A 424 -30.59 -47.29 -8.01
CA THR A 424 -30.37 -46.51 -9.23
C THR A 424 -29.21 -45.53 -8.99
N SER A 425 -28.17 -45.56 -9.82
CA SER A 425 -27.12 -44.54 -9.78
C SER A 425 -27.69 -43.15 -10.03
N PHE A 426 -27.03 -42.12 -9.50
CA PHE A 426 -27.43 -40.73 -9.77
C PHE A 426 -27.35 -40.44 -11.27
N ILE A 427 -28.34 -39.73 -11.80
CA ILE A 427 -28.51 -39.43 -13.22
C ILE A 427 -28.31 -37.94 -13.41
N ASP A 428 -27.13 -37.57 -13.90
CA ASP A 428 -26.76 -36.17 -14.19
C ASP A 428 -27.51 -35.62 -15.41
N SER A 429 -27.90 -36.47 -16.36
CA SER A 429 -28.60 -36.04 -17.56
C SER A 429 -29.60 -37.09 -18.06
N ILE A 430 -30.82 -36.65 -18.37
CA ILE A 430 -31.86 -37.51 -18.94
C ILE A 430 -31.44 -38.12 -20.30
N LYS A 431 -30.50 -37.50 -21.02
CA LYS A 431 -29.97 -38.00 -22.29
C LYS A 431 -29.26 -39.35 -22.16
N MET A 432 -28.73 -39.67 -20.97
CA MET A 432 -28.04 -40.94 -20.68
C MET A 432 -29.01 -42.13 -20.60
N LEU A 433 -30.32 -41.88 -20.54
CA LEU A 433 -31.34 -42.91 -20.38
C LEU A 433 -31.84 -43.50 -21.71
N LYS A 434 -31.02 -43.41 -22.76
CA LYS A 434 -31.34 -43.98 -24.07
C LYS A 434 -31.62 -45.48 -23.96
N GLY A 435 -32.76 -45.90 -24.50
CA GLY A 435 -33.21 -47.30 -24.44
C GLY A 435 -33.85 -47.72 -23.11
N LYS A 436 -33.95 -46.83 -22.11
CA LYS A 436 -34.73 -47.07 -20.89
C LYS A 436 -36.17 -46.57 -21.08
N LYS A 437 -37.13 -47.25 -20.43
CA LYS A 437 -38.53 -46.81 -20.38
C LYS A 437 -38.72 -45.83 -19.23
N LEU A 438 -39.25 -44.65 -19.50
CA LEU A 438 -39.52 -43.62 -18.49
C LEU A 438 -41.03 -43.39 -18.40
N SER A 439 -41.63 -43.48 -17.22
CA SER A 439 -43.05 -43.15 -17.07
C SER A 439 -43.26 -41.64 -16.83
N ILE A 440 -44.36 -41.09 -17.33
CA ILE A 440 -44.74 -39.68 -17.17
C ILE A 440 -46.25 -39.55 -17.22
N TYR A 441 -46.83 -38.68 -16.39
CA TYR A 441 -48.27 -38.46 -16.39
C TYR A 441 -48.75 -37.87 -17.73
N GLU A 442 -49.82 -38.44 -18.29
CA GLU A 442 -50.29 -38.11 -19.63
C GLU A 442 -50.82 -36.68 -19.79
N SER A 443 -51.39 -36.11 -18.73
CA SER A 443 -52.05 -34.80 -18.80
C SER A 443 -51.10 -33.62 -18.62
N TYR A 444 -49.86 -33.85 -18.19
CA TYR A 444 -48.89 -32.77 -18.01
C TYR A 444 -48.46 -32.13 -19.34
N SER A 445 -48.41 -30.79 -19.37
CA SER A 445 -47.96 -30.04 -20.55
C SER A 445 -46.54 -30.38 -20.98
N PHE A 446 -45.66 -30.64 -20.01
CA PHE A 446 -44.26 -30.99 -20.29
C PHE A 446 -44.07 -32.40 -20.87
N ASN A 447 -45.09 -33.28 -20.85
CA ASN A 447 -45.00 -34.60 -21.49
C ASN A 447 -44.71 -34.48 -22.99
N LYS A 448 -45.47 -33.62 -23.69
CA LYS A 448 -45.24 -33.37 -25.13
C LYS A 448 -43.91 -32.67 -25.38
N ILE A 449 -43.56 -31.68 -24.55
CA ILE A 449 -42.33 -30.91 -24.66
C ILE A 449 -41.10 -31.83 -24.52
N LEU A 450 -41.11 -32.75 -23.53
CA LEU A 450 -40.02 -33.70 -23.33
C LEU A 450 -39.90 -34.71 -24.47
N ARG A 451 -41.03 -35.16 -25.06
CA ARG A 451 -41.02 -36.04 -26.23
C ARG A 451 -40.45 -35.36 -27.47
N GLU A 452 -40.80 -34.09 -27.70
CA GLU A 452 -40.26 -33.29 -28.80
C GLU A 452 -38.77 -32.99 -28.61
N LYS A 453 -38.35 -32.67 -27.38
CA LYS A 453 -36.95 -32.36 -27.04
C LYS A 453 -36.06 -33.60 -27.04
N TYR A 454 -36.60 -34.75 -26.65
CA TYR A 454 -35.87 -36.02 -26.51
C TYR A 454 -36.53 -37.17 -27.31
N PRO A 455 -36.57 -37.09 -28.65
CA PRO A 455 -37.27 -38.07 -29.49
C PRO A 455 -36.67 -39.48 -29.46
N LYS A 456 -35.43 -39.62 -28.94
CA LYS A 456 -34.71 -40.90 -28.81
C LYS A 456 -35.02 -41.64 -27.51
N LEU A 457 -35.83 -41.08 -26.62
CA LEU A 457 -36.22 -41.69 -25.34
C LEU A 457 -37.60 -42.33 -25.42
N THR A 458 -37.81 -43.40 -24.64
CA THR A 458 -39.07 -44.13 -24.61
C THR A 458 -39.91 -43.70 -23.41
N PHE A 459 -40.94 -42.89 -23.65
CA PHE A 459 -41.85 -42.42 -22.60
C PHE A 459 -43.16 -43.23 -22.57
N ILE A 460 -43.53 -43.72 -21.38
CA ILE A 460 -44.75 -44.48 -21.09
C ILE A 460 -45.73 -43.57 -20.34
N ASN A 461 -46.97 -43.47 -20.82
CA ASN A 461 -47.99 -42.68 -20.14
C ASN A 461 -48.54 -43.44 -18.93
N VAL A 462 -48.80 -42.70 -17.85
CA VAL A 462 -49.53 -43.16 -16.66
C VAL A 462 -50.66 -42.19 -16.35
N LYS A 463 -51.62 -42.60 -15.52
CA LYS A 463 -52.82 -41.85 -15.13
C LYS A 463 -52.60 -40.92 -13.95
N ASP A 464 -51.59 -41.17 -13.14
CA ASP A 464 -51.21 -40.36 -11.97
C ASP A 464 -49.80 -40.75 -11.48
N LEU A 465 -49.31 -40.04 -10.47
CA LEU A 465 -48.02 -40.30 -9.83
C LEU A 465 -47.99 -41.68 -9.14
N ASP A 466 -49.11 -42.16 -8.60
CA ASP A 466 -49.19 -43.45 -7.90
C ASP A 466 -48.96 -44.63 -8.86
N GLU A 467 -49.59 -44.62 -10.04
CA GLU A 467 -49.30 -45.59 -11.10
C GLU A 467 -47.85 -45.48 -11.58
N GLY A 468 -47.33 -44.25 -11.72
CA GLY A 468 -45.94 -43.98 -12.08
C GLY A 468 -44.95 -44.64 -11.12
N ILE A 469 -45.12 -44.42 -9.83
CA ILE A 469 -44.33 -45.00 -8.74
C ILE A 469 -44.46 -46.53 -8.74
N LYS A 470 -45.67 -47.07 -8.84
CA LYS A 470 -45.91 -48.52 -8.86
C LYS A 470 -45.13 -49.20 -9.99
N LYS A 471 -45.18 -48.65 -11.21
CA LYS A 471 -44.44 -49.19 -12.36
C LYS A 471 -42.92 -49.15 -12.18
N VAL A 472 -42.38 -48.18 -11.42
CA VAL A 472 -40.93 -48.12 -11.10
C VAL A 472 -40.55 -49.24 -10.13
N ARG A 473 -41.38 -49.49 -9.11
CA ARG A 473 -41.20 -50.57 -8.12
C ARG A 473 -41.31 -51.95 -8.76
N ASP A 474 -42.31 -52.13 -9.62
CA ASP A 474 -42.58 -53.38 -10.35
C ASP A 474 -41.58 -53.63 -11.50
N LYS A 475 -40.60 -52.73 -11.69
CA LYS A 475 -39.55 -52.78 -12.74
C LYS A 475 -40.10 -52.76 -14.17
N GLU A 476 -41.35 -52.36 -14.37
CA GLU A 476 -41.95 -52.15 -15.69
C GLU A 476 -41.32 -50.94 -16.42
N VAL A 477 -40.91 -49.94 -15.65
CA VAL A 477 -40.18 -48.75 -16.12
C VAL A 477 -38.92 -48.52 -15.30
N PHE A 478 -37.96 -47.82 -15.90
CA PHE A 478 -36.67 -47.51 -15.27
C PHE A 478 -36.79 -46.40 -14.23
N ALA A 479 -37.52 -45.33 -14.56
CA ALA A 479 -37.77 -44.19 -13.67
C ALA A 479 -39.09 -43.50 -14.04
N HIS A 480 -39.65 -42.73 -13.11
CA HIS A 480 -40.80 -41.86 -13.31
C HIS A 480 -40.37 -40.39 -13.31
N ILE A 481 -40.98 -39.55 -14.15
CA ILE A 481 -40.72 -38.11 -14.23
C ILE A 481 -41.90 -37.34 -13.63
N ASP A 482 -41.64 -36.56 -12.59
CA ASP A 482 -42.63 -35.66 -11.98
C ASP A 482 -41.95 -34.41 -11.37
N PHE A 483 -42.72 -33.50 -10.77
CA PHE A 483 -42.21 -32.34 -10.04
C PHE A 483 -41.38 -32.77 -8.84
N LEU A 484 -40.26 -32.07 -8.60
CA LEU A 484 -39.29 -32.42 -7.57
C LEU A 484 -39.90 -32.50 -6.16
N HIS A 485 -40.62 -31.46 -5.72
CA HIS A 485 -41.18 -31.42 -4.37
C HIS A 485 -42.36 -32.37 -4.20
N THR A 486 -43.20 -32.54 -5.23
CA THR A 486 -44.28 -33.53 -5.24
C THR A 486 -43.72 -34.95 -5.13
N SER A 487 -42.67 -35.26 -5.90
CA SER A 487 -41.97 -36.55 -5.83
C SER A 487 -41.39 -36.80 -4.44
N TRP A 488 -40.73 -35.79 -3.87
CA TRP A 488 -40.08 -35.89 -2.56
C TRP A 488 -41.09 -36.16 -1.45
N ILE A 489 -42.18 -35.39 -1.38
CA ILE A 489 -43.23 -35.56 -0.36
C ILE A 489 -43.86 -36.94 -0.48
N LYS A 490 -44.22 -37.37 -1.70
CA LYS A 490 -44.89 -38.65 -1.93
C LYS A 490 -44.04 -39.85 -1.50
N ILE A 491 -42.73 -39.82 -1.74
CA ILE A 491 -41.80 -40.87 -1.30
C ILE A 491 -41.74 -40.95 0.23
N HIS A 492 -41.72 -39.79 0.92
CA HIS A 492 -41.63 -39.72 2.37
C HIS A 492 -42.96 -40.04 3.08
N GLU A 493 -44.09 -39.51 2.62
CA GLU A 493 -45.43 -39.78 3.19
C GLU A 493 -45.77 -41.27 3.17
N LEU A 494 -45.39 -41.97 2.09
CA LEU A 494 -45.66 -43.40 1.92
C LEU A 494 -44.57 -44.31 2.48
N ASN A 495 -43.53 -43.72 3.10
CA ASN A 495 -42.40 -44.41 3.72
C ASN A 495 -41.72 -45.45 2.79
N TYR A 496 -41.62 -45.12 1.49
CA TYR A 496 -41.03 -46.00 0.49
C TYR A 496 -39.50 -45.97 0.58
N SER A 497 -38.93 -46.85 1.40
CA SER A 497 -37.48 -47.03 1.55
C SER A 497 -36.78 -47.61 0.32
N ASP A 498 -37.55 -48.15 -0.63
CA ASP A 498 -37.09 -48.74 -1.89
C ASP A 498 -36.95 -47.71 -3.03
N LEU A 499 -37.36 -46.45 -2.82
CA LEU A 499 -37.36 -45.40 -3.83
C LEU A 499 -36.54 -44.17 -3.41
N LYS A 500 -36.03 -43.44 -4.40
CA LYS A 500 -35.33 -42.17 -4.19
C LYS A 500 -35.46 -41.24 -5.40
N ILE A 501 -35.10 -39.98 -5.19
CA ILE A 501 -34.82 -39.06 -6.28
C ILE A 501 -33.47 -39.46 -6.91
N ALA A 502 -33.52 -40.03 -8.12
CA ALA A 502 -32.37 -40.52 -8.86
C ALA A 502 -31.69 -39.43 -9.70
N GLY A 503 -32.32 -38.28 -9.91
CA GLY A 503 -31.74 -37.15 -10.64
C GLY A 503 -32.70 -35.97 -10.72
N LYS A 504 -32.15 -34.77 -10.97
CA LYS A 504 -32.90 -33.55 -11.26
C LYS A 504 -32.77 -33.25 -12.75
N LEU A 505 -33.86 -32.84 -13.40
CA LEU A 505 -33.86 -32.42 -14.80
C LEU A 505 -33.54 -30.93 -14.91
N ASP A 506 -32.84 -30.54 -15.98
CA ASP A 506 -32.52 -29.14 -16.30
C ASP A 506 -33.76 -28.32 -16.67
N GLU A 507 -34.87 -28.98 -17.00
CA GLU A 507 -36.12 -28.33 -17.34
C GLU A 507 -36.75 -27.66 -16.10
N VAL A 508 -36.81 -26.33 -16.16
CA VAL A 508 -37.60 -25.50 -15.26
C VAL A 508 -38.99 -25.31 -15.85
N ILE A 509 -40.01 -25.51 -15.04
CA ILE A 509 -41.42 -25.36 -15.40
C ILE A 509 -41.93 -24.04 -14.78
N PRO A 510 -42.08 -22.97 -15.58
CA PRO A 510 -42.69 -21.74 -15.11
C PRO A 510 -44.20 -21.92 -15.01
N LEU A 511 -44.77 -21.56 -13.86
CA LEU A 511 -46.19 -21.59 -13.58
C LEU A 511 -46.71 -20.16 -13.46
N SER A 512 -47.75 -19.88 -14.23
CA SER A 512 -48.40 -18.57 -14.34
C SER A 512 -49.90 -18.70 -14.11
N LEU A 513 -50.59 -17.57 -13.89
CA LEU A 513 -52.05 -17.53 -13.97
C LEU A 513 -52.44 -17.56 -15.45
N ALA A 514 -53.43 -18.38 -15.80
CA ALA A 514 -54.00 -18.35 -17.14
C ALA A 514 -55.40 -17.76 -17.11
N ILE A 515 -55.65 -16.79 -17.98
CA ILE A 515 -56.90 -16.04 -18.09
C ILE A 515 -57.47 -16.27 -19.49
N ASN A 516 -58.80 -16.34 -19.62
CA ASN A 516 -59.41 -16.31 -20.93
C ASN A 516 -59.01 -15.02 -21.67
N LYS A 517 -58.51 -15.14 -22.90
CA LYS A 517 -57.96 -14.03 -23.70
C LYS A 517 -58.96 -12.92 -23.99
N GLU A 518 -60.25 -13.21 -23.90
CA GLU A 518 -61.32 -12.22 -24.06
C GLU A 518 -61.40 -11.24 -22.87
N ASN A 519 -60.85 -11.59 -21.69
CA ASN A 519 -60.93 -10.76 -20.49
C ASN A 519 -59.65 -9.93 -20.24
N LEU A 520 -59.50 -8.87 -21.02
CA LEU A 520 -58.33 -7.97 -20.97
C LEU A 520 -58.18 -7.23 -19.63
N PHE A 521 -59.29 -6.85 -18.99
CA PHE A 521 -59.25 -6.14 -17.71
C PHE A 521 -58.77 -7.04 -16.58
N LEU A 522 -59.29 -8.26 -16.48
CA LEU A 522 -58.85 -9.23 -15.48
C LEU A 522 -57.37 -9.59 -15.67
N SER A 523 -56.94 -9.78 -16.93
CA SER A 523 -55.53 -10.03 -17.24
C SER A 523 -54.63 -8.88 -16.79
N SER A 524 -55.02 -7.63 -17.04
CA SER A 524 -54.26 -6.44 -16.60
C SER A 524 -54.16 -6.35 -15.08
N VAL A 525 -55.28 -6.52 -14.37
CA VAL A 525 -55.31 -6.48 -12.90
C VAL A 525 -54.43 -7.57 -12.29
N LEU A 526 -54.55 -8.82 -12.77
CA LEU A 526 -53.77 -9.94 -12.26
C LEU A 526 -52.28 -9.80 -12.60
N GLN A 527 -51.92 -9.27 -13.78
CA GLN A 527 -50.52 -8.99 -14.13
C GLN A 527 -49.90 -7.95 -13.18
N LYS A 528 -50.63 -6.87 -12.86
CA LYS A 528 -50.18 -5.86 -11.89
C LYS A 528 -50.06 -6.45 -10.48
N ALA A 529 -50.98 -7.34 -10.10
CA ALA A 529 -50.93 -8.03 -8.82
C ALA A 529 -49.70 -8.93 -8.68
N VAL A 530 -49.45 -9.78 -9.67
CA VAL A 530 -48.29 -10.67 -9.71
C VAL A 530 -46.98 -9.88 -9.61
N ARG A 531 -46.87 -8.73 -10.30
CA ARG A 531 -45.70 -7.84 -10.25
C ARG A 531 -45.51 -7.15 -8.89
N SER A 532 -46.60 -6.89 -8.16
CA SER A 532 -46.54 -6.24 -6.84
C SER A 532 -46.12 -7.18 -5.70
N ILE A 533 -46.17 -8.49 -5.92
CA ILE A 533 -45.84 -9.49 -4.90
C ILE A 533 -44.32 -9.71 -4.88
N LYS A 534 -43.70 -9.46 -3.71
CA LYS A 534 -42.25 -9.56 -3.50
C LYS A 534 -41.77 -11.00 -3.64
N GLN A 535 -40.53 -11.17 -4.11
CA GLN A 535 -39.88 -12.48 -4.12
C GLN A 535 -39.77 -13.08 -2.72
N GLU A 536 -39.52 -12.26 -1.69
CA GLU A 536 -39.48 -12.69 -0.29
C GLU A 536 -40.80 -13.33 0.18
N ASP A 537 -41.95 -12.79 -0.25
CA ASP A 537 -43.26 -13.37 0.06
C ASP A 537 -43.45 -14.69 -0.68
N LYS A 538 -43.06 -14.77 -1.96
CA LYS A 538 -43.08 -16.02 -2.75
C LYS A 538 -42.21 -17.10 -2.10
N ASP A 539 -41.01 -16.75 -1.67
CA ASP A 539 -40.08 -17.67 -1.02
C ASP A 539 -40.59 -18.10 0.36
N ARG A 540 -41.18 -17.18 1.14
CA ARG A 540 -41.82 -17.49 2.43
C ARG A 540 -42.96 -18.48 2.27
N LEU A 541 -43.84 -18.25 1.29
CA LEU A 541 -44.94 -19.17 0.98
C LEU A 541 -44.40 -20.52 0.51
N LEU A 542 -43.40 -20.55 -0.37
CA LEU A 542 -42.82 -21.81 -0.86
C LEU A 542 -42.17 -22.58 0.30
N LYS A 543 -41.44 -21.90 1.17
CA LYS A 543 -40.83 -22.49 2.36
C LYS A 543 -41.88 -23.06 3.31
N LYS A 544 -43.02 -22.42 3.54
CA LYS A 544 -44.11 -22.98 4.37
C LYS A 544 -44.54 -24.38 3.90
N TRP A 545 -44.57 -24.59 2.59
CA TRP A 545 -45.06 -25.81 1.95
C TRP A 545 -43.98 -26.85 1.64
N VAL A 546 -42.72 -26.43 1.59
CA VAL A 546 -41.56 -27.27 1.22
C VAL A 546 -40.59 -27.47 2.40
N ALA A 547 -40.76 -26.74 3.51
CA ALA A 547 -39.88 -26.85 4.68
C ALA A 547 -39.94 -28.25 5.29
N ILE A 548 -38.81 -28.91 5.19
CA ILE A 548 -38.54 -30.21 5.78
C ILE A 548 -38.27 -29.99 7.27
N GLU A 549 -39.18 -30.42 8.16
CA GLU A 549 -38.80 -30.69 9.54
C GLU A 549 -37.93 -31.94 9.56
N TYR A 550 -36.61 -31.75 9.49
CA TYR A 550 -35.66 -32.79 9.82
C TYR A 550 -35.80 -33.13 11.30
N LYS A 551 -36.62 -34.13 11.64
CA LYS A 551 -36.38 -34.94 12.85
C LYS A 551 -35.17 -35.83 12.58
N LYS A 552 -33.98 -35.23 12.59
CA LYS A 552 -32.76 -35.99 12.85
C LYS A 552 -32.80 -36.34 14.33
N GLU A 553 -33.10 -37.59 14.65
CA GLU A 553 -32.71 -38.14 15.95
C GLU A 553 -31.18 -38.09 16.01
N PHE A 554 -30.66 -36.98 16.53
CA PHE A 554 -29.25 -36.81 16.75
C PHE A 554 -28.90 -37.67 17.97
N ASP A 555 -27.93 -38.55 17.81
CA ASP A 555 -27.41 -39.34 18.91
C ASP A 555 -26.70 -38.43 19.92
N TYR A 556 -27.44 -37.99 20.93
CA TYR A 556 -26.97 -37.08 21.98
C TYR A 556 -25.83 -37.68 22.80
N ASP A 557 -25.65 -39.00 22.80
CA ASP A 557 -24.55 -39.66 23.51
C ASP A 557 -23.20 -39.32 22.84
N THR A 558 -23.10 -39.52 21.52
CA THR A 558 -21.90 -39.18 20.76
C THR A 558 -21.61 -37.67 20.81
N LEU A 559 -22.65 -36.83 20.70
CA LEU A 559 -22.50 -35.38 20.78
C LEU A 559 -22.04 -34.92 22.16
N SER A 560 -22.56 -35.51 23.23
CA SER A 560 -22.15 -35.17 24.61
C SER A 560 -20.68 -35.52 24.88
N LYS A 561 -20.18 -36.63 24.33
CA LYS A 561 -18.75 -37.02 24.43
C LYS A 561 -17.84 -36.05 23.67
N VAL A 562 -18.25 -35.61 22.48
CA VAL A 562 -17.51 -34.61 21.69
C VAL A 562 -17.52 -33.25 22.38
N ILE A 563 -18.67 -32.82 22.91
CA ILE A 563 -18.79 -31.57 23.68
C ILE A 563 -17.94 -31.64 24.95
N LEU A 564 -17.93 -32.76 25.66
CA LEU A 564 -17.08 -32.95 26.84
C LEU A 564 -15.59 -32.87 26.47
N GLY A 565 -15.19 -33.51 25.37
CA GLY A 565 -13.82 -33.39 24.83
C GLY A 565 -13.46 -31.94 24.50
N PHE A 566 -14.38 -31.21 23.88
CA PHE A 566 -14.20 -29.79 23.55
C PHE A 566 -14.11 -28.91 24.80
N ILE A 567 -14.94 -29.15 25.82
CA ILE A 567 -14.89 -28.46 27.11
C ILE A 567 -13.55 -28.72 27.81
N VAL A 568 -13.04 -29.94 27.78
CA VAL A 568 -11.73 -30.28 28.36
C VAL A 568 -10.61 -29.57 27.61
N ILE A 569 -10.65 -29.55 26.27
CA ILE A 569 -9.67 -28.81 25.45
C ILE A 569 -9.72 -27.31 25.74
N LEU A 570 -10.92 -26.73 25.84
CA LEU A 570 -11.10 -25.32 26.22
C LEU A 570 -10.59 -25.06 27.63
N ALA A 571 -10.87 -25.93 28.60
CA ALA A 571 -10.37 -25.79 29.96
C ALA A 571 -8.84 -25.84 30.01
N ILE A 572 -8.20 -26.75 29.25
CA ILE A 572 -6.74 -26.82 29.09
C ILE A 572 -6.21 -25.53 28.45
N PHE A 573 -6.89 -25.03 27.41
CA PHE A 573 -6.52 -23.80 26.72
C PHE A 573 -6.61 -22.58 27.65
N PHE A 574 -7.71 -22.42 28.40
CA PHE A 574 -7.90 -21.34 29.36
C PHE A 574 -6.94 -21.44 30.55
N TYR A 575 -6.67 -22.66 31.03
CA TYR A 575 -5.67 -22.90 32.06
C TYR A 575 -4.27 -22.50 31.57
N ARG A 576 -3.88 -22.93 30.37
CA ARG A 576 -2.62 -22.54 29.72
C ARG A 576 -2.53 -21.03 29.54
N GLN A 577 -3.59 -20.38 29.09
CA GLN A 577 -3.61 -18.92 28.90
C GLN A 577 -3.47 -18.17 30.23
N SER A 578 -4.12 -18.67 31.28
CA SER A 578 -4.01 -18.11 32.64
C SER A 578 -2.61 -18.30 33.21
N LEU A 579 -2.00 -19.47 33.00
CA LEU A 579 -0.62 -19.77 33.39
C LEU A 579 0.37 -18.86 32.63
N LEU A 580 0.22 -18.74 31.31
CA LEU A 580 1.04 -17.85 30.48
C LEU A 580 0.96 -16.41 30.95
N LYS A 581 -0.23 -15.91 31.31
CA LYS A 581 -0.39 -14.56 31.86
C LYS A 581 0.33 -14.39 33.20
N ARG A 582 0.24 -15.37 34.11
CA ARG A 582 0.97 -15.34 35.39
C ARG A 582 2.48 -15.36 35.19
N VAL A 583 2.96 -16.21 34.27
CA VAL A 583 4.38 -16.30 33.91
C VAL A 583 4.87 -15.01 33.26
N ASN A 584 4.13 -14.44 32.30
CA ASN A 584 4.48 -13.17 31.67
C ASN A 584 4.52 -12.02 32.67
N ASN A 585 3.56 -11.92 33.58
CA ASN A 585 3.58 -10.90 34.62
C ASN A 585 4.78 -11.06 35.57
N THR A 586 5.14 -12.30 35.90
CA THR A 586 6.30 -12.60 36.76
C THR A 586 7.61 -12.30 36.02
N LEU A 587 7.67 -12.64 34.74
CA LEU A 587 8.80 -12.35 33.86
C LEU A 587 8.96 -10.84 33.69
N GLN A 588 7.87 -10.11 33.46
CA GLN A 588 7.87 -8.65 33.34
C GLN A 588 8.40 -8.01 34.63
N LYS A 589 7.95 -8.45 35.80
CA LYS A 589 8.52 -7.99 37.08
C LYS A 589 10.01 -8.29 37.20
N ARG A 590 10.47 -9.49 36.84
CA ARG A 590 11.90 -9.82 36.84
C ARG A 590 12.69 -9.02 35.82
N VAL A 591 12.12 -8.73 34.65
CA VAL A 591 12.73 -7.87 33.63
C VAL A 591 12.82 -6.45 34.15
N GLU A 592 11.78 -5.91 34.79
CA GLU A 592 11.80 -4.59 35.41
C GLU A 592 12.82 -4.52 36.56
N GLU A 593 12.86 -5.51 37.44
CA GLU A 593 13.87 -5.65 38.50
C GLU A 593 15.29 -5.70 37.91
N LYS A 594 15.53 -6.57 36.92
CA LYS A 594 16.84 -6.67 36.25
C LYS A 594 17.19 -5.42 35.46
N THR A 595 16.23 -4.75 34.84
CA THR A 595 16.46 -3.49 34.13
C THR A 595 16.84 -2.39 35.11
N ARG A 596 16.20 -2.35 36.28
CA ARG A 596 16.55 -1.41 37.34
C ARG A 596 17.91 -1.72 37.95
N GLU A 597 18.23 -2.99 38.20
CA GLU A 597 19.58 -3.41 38.61
C GLU A 597 20.63 -3.03 37.57
N LEU A 598 20.36 -3.27 36.29
CA LEU A 598 21.23 -2.88 35.17
C LEU A 598 21.41 -1.37 35.07
N GLN A 599 20.35 -0.58 35.27
CA GLN A 599 20.44 0.88 35.26
C GLN A 599 21.28 1.39 36.43
N ILE A 600 21.08 0.85 37.63
CA ILE A 600 21.88 1.19 38.82
C ILE A 600 23.35 0.79 38.57
N MET A 601 23.59 -0.42 38.06
CA MET A 601 24.93 -0.93 37.77
C MET A 601 25.61 -0.13 36.65
N ASN A 602 24.88 0.27 35.61
CA ASN A 602 25.40 1.14 34.54
C ASN A 602 25.77 2.51 35.09
N GLN A 603 24.91 3.10 35.94
CA GLN A 603 25.18 4.40 36.55
C GLN A 603 26.37 4.33 37.53
N GLU A 604 26.50 3.24 38.28
CA GLU A 604 27.66 2.97 39.15
C GLU A 604 28.93 2.75 38.33
N LEU A 605 28.83 2.00 37.22
CA LEU A 605 29.94 1.77 36.30
C LEU A 605 30.38 3.07 35.62
N GLU A 606 29.45 3.90 35.15
CA GLU A 606 29.73 5.21 34.58
C GLU A 606 30.46 6.10 35.59
N ASN A 607 30.00 6.15 36.84
CA ASN A 607 30.69 6.87 37.90
C ASN A 607 32.09 6.30 38.19
N ARG A 608 32.25 4.97 38.17
CA ARG A 608 33.54 4.31 38.38
C ARG A 608 34.51 4.58 37.23
N VAL A 609 34.04 4.51 35.99
CA VAL A 609 34.79 4.85 34.78
C VAL A 609 35.20 6.31 34.83
N LYS A 610 34.28 7.23 35.16
CA LYS A 610 34.58 8.66 35.30
C LYS A 610 35.66 8.91 36.36
N ASN A 611 35.56 8.27 37.51
CA ASN A 611 36.55 8.38 38.59
C ASN A 611 37.92 7.80 38.19
N GLU A 612 37.97 6.66 37.50
CA GLU A 612 39.23 6.08 37.01
C GLU A 612 39.85 6.90 35.87
N VAL A 613 39.04 7.49 34.99
CA VAL A 613 39.52 8.43 33.95
C VAL A 613 40.13 9.68 34.59
N GLU A 614 39.44 10.30 35.55
CA GLU A 614 40.01 11.44 36.29
C GLU A 614 41.30 11.09 37.03
N LYS A 615 41.37 9.88 37.60
CA LYS A 615 42.56 9.36 38.27
C LYS A 615 43.71 9.11 37.30
N ASN A 616 43.44 8.59 36.10
CA ASN A 616 44.45 8.44 35.04
C ASN A 616 44.95 9.80 34.54
N ILE A 617 44.06 10.76 34.28
CA ILE A 617 44.47 12.14 33.90
C ILE A 617 45.37 12.74 34.98
N LYS A 618 45.02 12.60 36.26
CA LYS A 618 45.86 13.03 37.38
C LYS A 618 47.19 12.29 37.40
N LYS A 619 47.21 10.99 37.16
CA LYS A 619 48.43 10.16 37.11
C LYS A 619 49.35 10.57 35.96
N ASP A 620 48.81 10.83 34.76
CA ASP A 620 49.57 11.29 33.59
C ASP A 620 50.18 12.68 33.82
N ALA A 621 49.41 13.59 34.43
CA ALA A 621 49.94 14.90 34.86
C ALA A 621 51.08 14.75 35.90
N LEU A 622 50.95 13.79 36.82
CA LEU A 622 51.95 13.51 37.85
C LEU A 622 53.22 12.88 37.26
N LEU A 623 53.08 11.97 36.29
CA LEU A 623 54.19 11.36 35.55
C LEU A 623 54.93 12.40 34.71
N THR A 624 54.20 13.29 34.03
CA THR A 624 54.78 14.43 33.31
C THR A 624 55.58 15.33 34.26
N LYS A 625 55.05 15.60 35.46
CA LYS A 625 55.74 16.38 36.50
C LYS A 625 56.99 15.66 37.04
N GLN A 626 56.93 14.35 37.24
CA GLN A 626 58.08 13.54 37.67
C GLN A 626 59.18 13.50 36.60
N SER A 627 58.83 13.31 35.34
CA SER A 627 59.79 13.35 34.22
C SER A 627 60.49 14.72 34.14
N LYS A 628 59.74 15.83 34.26
CA LYS A 628 60.32 17.18 34.35
C LYS A 628 61.27 17.32 35.54
N MET A 629 60.90 16.81 36.72
CA MET A 629 61.75 16.84 37.91
C MET A 629 63.03 16.01 37.76
N ALA A 630 62.97 14.86 37.10
CA ALA A 630 64.15 14.05 36.82
C ALA A 630 65.15 14.80 35.91
N ALA A 631 64.65 15.42 34.83
CA ALA A 631 65.48 16.26 33.94
C ALA A 631 66.06 17.49 34.67
N ILE A 632 65.29 18.10 35.58
CA ILE A 632 65.78 19.17 36.46
C ILE A 632 66.92 18.67 37.34
N GLY A 633 66.81 17.48 37.92
CA GLY A 633 67.84 16.90 38.79
C GLY A 633 69.18 16.70 38.07
N GLU A 634 69.13 16.17 36.86
CA GLU A 634 70.34 15.97 36.02
C GLU A 634 70.97 17.32 35.60
N MET A 635 70.14 18.31 35.27
CA MET A 635 70.62 19.65 34.92
C MET A 635 71.19 20.41 36.13
N LEU A 636 70.59 20.30 37.32
CA LEU A 636 71.10 20.88 38.57
C LEU A 636 72.49 20.35 38.92
N GLN A 637 72.74 19.06 38.66
CA GLN A 637 74.05 18.47 38.88
C GLN A 637 75.11 19.08 37.96
N ASN A 638 74.76 19.38 36.71
CA ASN A 638 75.63 20.08 35.76
C ASN A 638 75.84 21.57 36.15
N ILE A 639 74.79 22.26 36.62
CA ILE A 639 74.85 23.65 37.12
C ILE A 639 75.79 23.74 38.33
N ALA A 640 75.66 22.83 39.29
CA ALA A 640 76.51 22.80 40.46
C ALA A 640 78.00 22.64 40.09
N HIS A 641 78.29 21.86 39.04
CA HIS A 641 79.64 21.76 38.50
C HIS A 641 80.10 23.07 37.83
N GLN A 642 79.25 23.68 37.00
CA GLN A 642 79.56 24.93 36.29
C GLN A 642 79.71 26.15 37.21
N TRP A 643 79.05 26.18 38.38
CA TRP A 643 79.23 27.26 39.37
C TRP A 643 80.52 27.12 40.17
N ARG A 644 80.94 25.88 40.43
CA ARG A 644 82.14 25.62 41.23
C ARG A 644 83.40 26.20 40.56
N GLN A 645 83.42 26.32 39.23
CA GLN A 645 84.55 26.86 38.47
C GLN A 645 84.75 28.39 38.63
N PRO A 646 83.77 29.26 38.33
CA PRO A 646 83.88 30.69 38.55
C PRO A 646 84.01 31.04 40.04
N LEU A 647 83.37 30.28 40.94
CA LEU A 647 83.59 30.44 42.39
C LEU A 647 85.04 30.17 42.79
N SER A 648 85.68 29.16 42.18
CA SER A 648 87.12 28.93 42.36
C SER A 648 87.95 30.10 41.84
N ILE A 649 87.60 30.69 40.68
CA ILE A 649 88.31 31.88 40.15
C ILE A 649 88.22 33.05 41.14
N ILE A 650 87.03 33.34 41.67
CA ILE A 650 86.81 34.39 42.67
C ILE A 650 87.61 34.11 43.95
N SER A 651 87.53 32.88 44.45
CA SER A 651 88.20 32.47 45.70
C SER A 651 89.72 32.49 45.55
N THR A 652 90.26 32.02 44.42
CA THR A 652 91.69 32.06 44.11
C THR A 652 92.19 33.48 43.96
N GLY A 653 91.47 34.35 43.22
CA GLY A 653 91.83 35.76 43.09
C GLY A 653 91.85 36.49 44.43
N ALA A 654 90.79 36.33 45.23
CA ALA A 654 90.68 36.94 46.57
C ALA A 654 91.77 36.41 47.54
N SER A 655 92.04 35.11 47.51
CA SER A 655 93.10 34.49 48.33
C SER A 655 94.49 34.97 47.90
N GLY A 656 94.72 35.14 46.59
CA GLY A 656 95.96 35.68 46.04
C GLY A 656 96.24 37.12 46.51
N LEU A 657 95.22 38.00 46.45
CA LEU A 657 95.33 39.37 46.99
C LEU A 657 95.60 39.39 48.50
N LYS A 658 94.94 38.51 49.26
CA LYS A 658 95.14 38.38 50.70
C LYS A 658 96.56 37.93 51.03
N LEU A 659 97.05 36.91 50.34
CA LEU A 659 98.40 36.38 50.52
C LEU A 659 99.46 37.44 50.18
N GLN A 660 99.30 38.16 49.07
CA GLN A 660 100.20 39.25 48.70
C GLN A 660 100.25 40.34 49.79
N LYS A 661 99.10 40.73 50.33
CA LYS A 661 99.03 41.69 51.44
C LYS A 661 99.77 41.19 52.69
N GLU A 662 99.62 39.90 53.03
CA GLU A 662 100.27 39.29 54.20
C GLU A 662 101.79 39.13 54.01
N MET A 663 102.26 38.90 52.78
CA MET A 663 103.69 38.72 52.46
C MET A 663 104.44 40.04 52.28
N ASP A 664 103.88 40.98 51.50
CA ASP A 664 104.59 42.20 51.07
C ASP A 664 104.14 43.46 51.84
N GLY A 665 103.11 43.37 52.68
CA GLY A 665 102.56 44.47 53.48
C GLY A 665 101.83 45.56 52.67
N LYS A 666 101.83 45.45 51.34
CA LYS A 666 101.15 46.33 50.38
C LYS A 666 100.54 45.47 49.27
N ILE A 667 99.46 45.94 48.66
CA ILE A 667 98.86 45.31 47.48
C ILE A 667 99.25 46.14 46.27
N ASP A 668 99.68 45.50 45.18
CA ASP A 668 99.89 46.19 43.91
C ASP A 668 98.55 46.71 43.38
N SER A 669 98.44 48.02 43.19
CA SER A 669 97.19 48.66 42.77
C SER A 669 96.71 48.16 41.42
N LYS A 670 97.62 47.83 40.51
CA LYS A 670 97.23 47.33 39.17
C LYS A 670 96.67 45.91 39.25
N MET A 671 97.35 45.02 39.97
CA MET A 671 96.88 43.66 40.23
C MET A 671 95.57 43.64 41.05
N LEU A 672 95.40 44.58 41.99
CA LEU A 672 94.17 44.76 42.76
C LEU A 672 93.00 45.08 41.85
N ASP A 673 93.12 46.11 41.01
CA ASP A 673 92.06 46.53 40.10
C ASP A 673 91.72 45.42 39.10
N GLU A 674 92.72 44.79 38.46
CA GLU A 674 92.51 43.68 37.53
C GLU A 674 91.82 42.46 38.18
N THR A 675 92.19 42.13 39.43
CA THR A 675 91.56 41.00 40.15
C THR A 675 90.14 41.33 40.60
N LEU A 676 89.90 42.56 41.07
CA LEU A 676 88.56 43.02 41.46
C LEU A 676 87.62 43.09 40.25
N ASP A 677 88.09 43.62 39.12
CA ASP A 677 87.34 43.63 37.86
C ASP A 677 87.01 42.21 37.41
N LYS A 678 87.97 41.27 37.49
CA LYS A 678 87.73 39.87 37.18
C LYS A 678 86.70 39.22 38.09
N ILE A 679 86.70 39.56 39.38
CA ILE A 679 85.69 39.09 40.34
C ILE A 679 84.30 39.64 39.99
N VAL A 680 84.20 40.93 39.67
CA VAL A 680 82.93 41.57 39.29
C VAL A 680 82.39 40.98 38.00
N GLU A 681 83.22 40.86 36.95
CA GLU A 681 82.84 40.21 35.68
C GLU A 681 82.35 38.77 35.92
N THR A 682 83.08 38.00 36.73
CA THR A 682 82.74 36.61 37.03
C THR A 682 81.45 36.51 37.86
N SER A 683 81.20 37.46 38.76
CA SER A 683 79.96 37.55 39.53
C SER A 683 78.75 37.92 38.67
N VAL A 684 78.93 38.87 37.74
CA VAL A 684 77.90 39.23 36.75
C VAL A 684 77.60 38.04 35.86
N TYR A 685 78.63 37.35 35.36
CA TYR A 685 78.49 36.12 34.58
C TYR A 685 77.73 35.03 35.33
N LEU A 686 78.04 34.80 36.62
CA LEU A 686 77.30 33.86 37.47
C LEU A 686 75.82 34.27 37.60
N SER A 687 75.53 35.56 37.76
CA SER A 687 74.17 36.08 37.86
C SER A 687 73.39 35.95 36.55
N THR A 688 73.97 36.34 35.41
CA THR A 688 73.30 36.22 34.10
C THR A 688 73.06 34.75 33.75
N THR A 689 74.01 33.89 34.08
CA THR A 689 73.87 32.44 33.90
C THR A 689 72.71 31.88 34.76
N ILE A 690 72.56 32.35 36.01
CA ILE A 690 71.40 32.02 36.86
C ILE A 690 70.10 32.45 36.21
N ASP A 691 70.04 33.68 35.70
CA ASP A 691 68.83 34.24 35.09
C ASP A 691 68.44 33.50 33.80
N ASP A 692 69.40 33.13 32.96
CA ASP A 692 69.18 32.36 31.74
C ASP A 692 68.67 30.94 32.06
N PHE A 693 69.20 30.31 33.12
CA PHE A 693 68.69 29.02 33.61
C PHE A 693 67.31 29.12 34.29
N MET A 694 67.03 30.22 35.01
CA MET A 694 65.72 30.47 35.59
C MET A 694 64.64 30.70 34.53
N HIS A 695 65.00 31.32 33.40
CA HIS A 695 64.10 31.48 32.25
C HIS A 695 63.78 30.16 31.55
N PHE A 696 64.66 29.16 31.63
CA PHE A 696 64.41 27.82 31.09
C PHE A 696 63.25 27.07 31.77
N PHE A 697 62.93 27.40 33.04
CA PHE A 697 61.93 26.67 33.83
C PHE A 697 60.57 27.36 33.99
N LYS A 698 60.35 28.51 33.34
CA LYS A 698 59.02 29.14 33.31
C LYS A 698 58.11 28.42 32.30
N PRO A 699 57.01 27.77 32.75
CA PRO A 699 56.04 27.21 31.83
C PRO A 699 55.28 28.35 31.13
N ASN A 700 55.02 28.18 29.83
CA ASN A 700 54.25 29.11 28.98
C ASN A 700 54.86 30.50 28.84
N GLU A 701 55.98 30.62 28.13
CA GLU A 701 56.15 31.84 27.35
C GLU A 701 55.25 31.78 26.13
N ALA A 702 54.54 32.89 25.86
CA ALA A 702 53.84 33.06 24.60
C ALA A 702 54.83 32.88 23.44
N LYS A 703 54.32 32.47 22.27
CA LYS A 703 55.12 32.46 21.03
C LYS A 703 55.85 33.80 20.90
N ARG A 704 57.18 33.76 20.85
CA ARG A 704 58.01 34.95 20.70
C ARG A 704 58.67 34.96 19.35
N VAL A 705 59.02 36.15 18.92
CA VAL A 705 59.68 36.39 17.65
C VAL A 705 61.17 36.39 17.90
N PHE A 706 61.89 35.43 17.33
CA PHE A 706 63.33 35.27 17.56
C PHE A 706 64.06 34.85 16.28
N PHE A 707 65.38 35.02 16.25
CA PHE A 707 66.23 34.60 15.15
C PHE A 707 66.85 33.23 15.44
N ILE A 708 66.76 32.31 14.47
CA ILE A 708 67.27 30.94 14.65
C ILE A 708 68.78 30.89 14.90
N GLN A 709 69.52 31.83 14.29
CA GLN A 709 70.96 31.93 14.47
C GLN A 709 71.33 32.27 15.93
N ASP A 710 70.58 33.20 16.53
CA ASP A 710 70.76 33.56 17.95
C ASP A 710 70.43 32.38 18.84
N THR A 711 69.32 31.68 18.57
CA THR A 711 68.91 30.51 19.36
C THR A 711 69.93 29.40 19.32
N ILE A 712 70.44 29.04 18.13
CA ILE A 712 71.50 28.01 18.00
C ILE A 712 72.77 28.46 18.72
N THR A 713 73.12 29.75 18.62
CA THR A 713 74.31 30.29 19.31
C THR A 713 74.15 30.22 20.83
N LYS A 714 72.99 30.62 21.37
CA LYS A 714 72.66 30.48 22.80
C LYS A 714 72.74 29.02 23.25
N THR A 715 72.16 28.10 22.49
CA THR A 715 72.19 26.67 22.79
C THR A 715 73.63 26.13 22.83
N LEU A 716 74.45 26.49 21.85
CA LEU A 716 75.84 26.05 21.80
C LEU A 716 76.68 26.65 22.92
N ASN A 717 76.45 27.91 23.31
CA ASN A 717 77.13 28.53 24.46
C ASN A 717 76.78 27.81 25.78
N ILE A 718 75.52 27.38 25.95
CA ILE A 718 75.10 26.56 27.11
C ILE A 718 75.78 25.17 27.07
N PHE A 719 75.97 24.62 25.86
CA PHE A 719 76.58 23.31 25.64
C PHE A 719 78.12 23.33 25.58
N ASP A 720 78.76 24.50 25.60
CA ASP A 720 80.16 24.71 25.21
C ASP A 720 81.15 23.96 26.12
N TYR A 721 80.85 23.88 27.41
CA TYR A 721 81.68 23.12 28.36
C TYR A 721 81.69 21.60 28.09
N ASN A 722 80.60 21.05 27.53
CA ASN A 722 80.50 19.64 27.17
C ASN A 722 81.22 19.32 25.84
N LEU A 723 81.46 20.31 24.97
CA LEU A 723 82.12 20.13 23.68
C LEU A 723 83.65 19.97 23.82
N HIS A 724 84.26 20.65 24.80
CA HIS A 724 85.70 20.56 25.06
C HIS A 724 86.13 19.21 25.67
N ILE A 725 85.30 18.62 26.55
CA ILE A 725 85.51 17.25 27.08
C ILE A 725 85.43 16.22 25.95
N GLY A 726 84.64 16.51 24.91
CA GLY A 726 84.40 15.64 23.78
C GLY A 726 85.30 15.87 22.56
N LYS A 727 86.09 16.95 22.43
CA LYS A 727 86.76 17.36 21.17
C LYS A 727 85.82 17.39 19.94
N ILE A 728 84.55 17.77 20.13
CA ILE A 728 83.56 17.80 19.04
C ILE A 728 83.69 19.12 18.27
N LYS A 729 83.92 19.07 16.96
CA LYS A 729 83.98 20.25 16.08
C LYS A 729 82.61 20.48 15.46
N ILE A 730 82.01 21.65 15.74
CA ILE A 730 80.73 22.08 15.20
C ILE A 730 80.93 22.84 13.88
N ILE A 731 80.25 22.41 12.82
CA ILE A 731 80.30 23.03 11.48
C ILE A 731 78.93 23.64 11.19
N LYS A 732 78.89 24.96 10.99
CA LYS A 732 77.65 25.74 10.90
C LYS A 732 77.43 26.25 9.49
N ASN A 733 76.25 26.01 8.93
CA ASN A 733 75.75 26.66 7.71
C ASN A 733 74.33 27.17 7.96
N ILE A 734 74.24 28.30 8.67
CA ILE A 734 72.99 28.80 9.25
C ILE A 734 72.62 30.11 8.53
N ASN A 735 71.43 30.14 7.96
CA ASN A 735 70.78 31.35 7.49
C ASN A 735 70.09 32.06 8.65
N ASP A 736 70.18 33.40 8.70
CA ASP A 736 69.52 34.21 9.71
C ASP A 736 68.03 34.36 9.39
N VAL A 737 67.20 33.56 10.07
CA VAL A 737 65.77 33.42 9.80
C VAL A 737 64.97 33.74 11.05
N LYS A 738 63.94 34.57 10.89
CA LYS A 738 63.03 34.99 11.95
C LYS A 738 61.88 33.99 12.11
N LEU A 739 61.67 33.49 13.31
CA LEU A 739 60.66 32.49 13.66
C LEU A 739 59.70 33.02 14.73
N ILE A 740 58.41 32.67 14.64
CA ILE A 740 57.40 32.97 15.68
C ILE A 740 57.01 31.68 16.37
N ASN A 741 57.70 31.31 17.45
CA ASN A 741 57.45 30.05 18.14
C ASN A 741 57.96 30.06 19.60
N TYR A 742 57.97 28.90 20.24
CA TYR A 742 58.49 28.73 21.60
C TYR A 742 60.01 28.54 21.59
N GLU A 743 60.79 29.62 21.73
CA GLU A 743 62.26 29.58 21.64
C GLU A 743 62.86 28.62 22.69
N SER A 744 62.37 28.64 23.93
CA SER A 744 62.88 27.78 25.01
C SER A 744 62.65 26.28 24.75
N GLU A 745 61.52 25.92 24.13
CA GLU A 745 61.23 24.53 23.75
C GLU A 745 62.10 24.08 22.56
N LEU A 746 62.40 24.98 21.62
CA LEU A 746 63.33 24.69 20.53
C LEU A 746 64.75 24.46 21.03
N ILE A 747 65.21 25.28 21.98
CA ILE A 747 66.50 25.07 22.65
C ILE A 747 66.55 23.68 23.29
N GLN A 748 65.48 23.25 23.95
CA GLN A 748 65.38 21.92 24.57
C GLN A 748 65.50 20.79 23.54
N VAL A 749 64.84 20.92 22.38
CA VAL A 749 64.94 19.93 21.29
C VAL A 749 66.37 19.84 20.76
N ILE A 750 67.01 20.97 20.47
CA ILE A 750 68.39 21.03 19.97
C ILE A 750 69.36 20.41 21.00
N MET A 751 69.21 20.75 22.28
CA MET A 751 70.05 20.21 23.37
C MET A 751 69.92 18.70 23.51
N ASN A 752 68.71 18.15 23.45
CA ASN A 752 68.49 16.71 23.56
C ASN A 752 69.15 15.94 22.40
N ILE A 753 69.07 16.48 21.18
CA ILE A 753 69.73 15.89 20.01
C ILE A 753 71.25 15.93 20.18
N LEU A 754 71.82 17.10 20.54
CA LEU A 754 73.27 17.25 20.74
C LEU A 754 73.81 16.37 21.89
N SER A 755 73.05 16.21 22.97
CA SER A 755 73.43 15.32 24.08
C SER A 755 73.49 13.86 23.64
N ASN A 756 72.50 13.41 22.86
CA ASN A 756 72.50 12.06 22.30
C ASN A 756 73.68 11.84 21.34
N SER A 757 74.02 12.81 20.49
CA SER A 757 75.21 12.72 19.64
C SER A 757 76.50 12.66 20.47
N LYS A 758 76.62 13.44 21.55
CA LYS A 758 77.77 13.39 22.47
C LYS A 758 77.93 12.01 23.11
N ASP A 759 76.84 11.46 23.63
CA ASP A 759 76.86 10.15 24.28
C ASP A 759 77.26 9.06 23.28
N ALA A 760 76.74 9.11 22.05
CA ALA A 760 77.12 8.20 20.99
C ALA A 760 78.62 8.31 20.62
N PHE A 761 79.19 9.52 20.58
CA PHE A 761 80.63 9.71 20.34
C PHE A 761 81.51 9.12 21.42
N ILE A 762 81.09 9.21 22.68
CA ILE A 762 81.84 8.67 23.83
C ILE A 762 81.72 7.14 23.86
N GLU A 763 80.50 6.61 23.74
CA GLU A 763 80.23 5.17 23.77
C GLU A 763 80.97 4.43 22.65
N ARG A 764 80.99 4.99 21.44
CA ARG A 764 81.60 4.38 20.26
C ARG A 764 83.05 4.79 20.02
N GLN A 765 83.63 5.58 20.95
CA GLN A 765 85.03 6.00 20.93
C GLN A 765 85.48 6.63 19.59
N ILE A 766 84.63 7.43 18.96
CA ILE A 766 84.95 8.08 17.68
C ILE A 766 86.06 9.11 17.90
N GLU A 767 87.15 9.06 17.11
CA GLU A 767 88.29 9.98 17.26
C GLU A 767 88.01 11.37 16.67
N LYS A 768 87.51 11.43 15.43
CA LYS A 768 87.12 12.67 14.74
C LYS A 768 85.62 12.91 14.91
N ARG A 769 85.24 13.83 15.78
CA ARG A 769 83.83 14.07 16.14
C ARG A 769 83.33 15.36 15.50
N TYR A 770 82.37 15.24 14.59
CA TYR A 770 81.79 16.34 13.83
C TYR A 770 80.28 16.39 14.00
N VAL A 771 79.76 17.59 14.25
CA VAL A 771 78.33 17.85 14.17
C VAL A 771 78.10 19.01 13.21
N PHE A 772 77.26 18.76 12.22
CA PHE A 772 76.85 19.71 11.20
C PHE A 772 75.48 20.25 11.56
N ILE A 773 75.36 21.57 11.64
CA ILE A 773 74.09 22.25 11.85
C ILE A 773 73.83 23.14 10.65
N SER A 774 72.71 22.90 9.97
CA SER A 774 72.33 23.67 8.79
C SER A 774 70.86 24.07 8.79
N THR A 775 70.56 25.23 8.21
CA THR A 775 69.18 25.71 8.05
C THR A 775 68.84 26.00 6.60
N LYS A 776 67.66 25.55 6.16
CA LYS A 776 67.11 25.81 4.82
C LYS A 776 65.67 26.30 4.97
N VAL A 777 65.26 27.26 4.14
CA VAL A 777 63.87 27.74 4.10
C VAL A 777 63.26 27.37 2.75
N GLU A 778 62.11 26.70 2.77
CA GLU A 778 61.30 26.45 1.58
C GLU A 778 59.82 26.73 1.91
N LYS A 779 59.13 27.53 1.08
CA LYS A 779 57.68 27.78 1.17
C LYS A 779 57.18 28.09 2.61
N ASP A 780 57.82 29.03 3.30
CA ASP A 780 57.52 29.44 4.69
C ASP A 780 57.71 28.35 5.76
N ILE A 781 58.46 27.29 5.45
CA ILE A 781 58.87 26.24 6.38
C ILE A 781 60.38 26.30 6.57
N LEU A 782 60.82 26.40 7.83
CA LEU A 782 62.21 26.28 8.23
C LEU A 782 62.56 24.79 8.42
N PHE A 783 63.60 24.35 7.74
CA PHE A 783 64.24 23.06 7.93
C PHE A 783 65.53 23.27 8.72
N LEU A 784 65.58 22.74 9.93
CA LEU A 784 66.77 22.66 10.76
C LEU A 784 67.31 21.23 10.71
N SER A 785 68.48 21.04 10.12
CA SER A 785 69.19 19.76 10.11
C SER A 785 70.33 19.78 11.12
N ILE A 786 70.35 18.75 11.99
CA ILE A 786 71.45 18.45 12.91
C ILE A 786 71.94 17.05 12.56
N LYS A 787 73.18 16.98 12.06
CA LYS A 787 73.79 15.74 11.56
C LYS A 787 75.10 15.47 12.28
N ASP A 788 75.27 14.30 12.86
CA ASP A 788 76.53 13.86 13.47
C ASP A 788 77.28 12.86 12.57
N ASN A 789 78.50 12.48 12.97
CA ASN A 789 79.24 11.34 12.42
C ASN A 789 79.44 10.23 13.47
N ALA A 790 78.46 10.00 14.34
CA ALA A 790 78.59 9.07 15.46
C ALA A 790 78.26 7.61 15.08
N GLY A 791 78.20 7.25 13.79
CA GLY A 791 77.91 5.90 13.30
C GLY A 791 76.42 5.53 13.20
N GLY A 792 75.52 6.51 13.34
CA GLY A 792 74.08 6.34 13.09
C GLY A 792 73.31 5.49 14.12
N ILE A 793 72.02 5.30 13.88
CA ILE A 793 71.09 4.56 14.75
C ILE A 793 70.85 3.14 14.20
N PRO A 794 70.86 2.07 15.01
CA PRO A 794 70.53 0.72 14.53
C PRO A 794 69.18 0.66 13.79
N ARG A 795 69.12 -0.03 12.64
CA ARG A 795 67.92 -0.07 11.77
C ARG A 795 66.68 -0.59 12.50
N ASP A 796 66.83 -1.56 13.40
CA ASP A 796 65.70 -2.13 14.16
C ASP A 796 65.14 -1.19 15.24
N SER A 797 65.87 -0.12 15.55
CA SER A 797 65.53 0.85 16.59
C SER A 797 65.05 2.19 16.03
N ILE A 798 65.32 2.50 14.76
CA ILE A 798 65.07 3.82 14.17
C ILE A 798 63.59 4.22 14.23
N ASP A 799 62.69 3.26 14.03
CA ASP A 799 61.24 3.48 14.09
C ASP A 799 60.70 3.61 15.52
N LYS A 800 61.48 3.17 16.52
CA LYS A 800 61.10 3.14 17.94
C LYS A 800 61.71 4.27 18.76
N ILE A 801 62.66 5.04 18.22
CA ILE A 801 63.38 6.05 19.01
C ILE A 801 62.50 7.17 19.55
N PHE A 802 61.34 7.38 18.92
CA PHE A 802 60.34 8.34 19.39
C PHE A 802 59.24 7.67 20.24
N GLU A 803 59.27 6.36 20.47
CA GLU A 803 58.35 5.72 21.42
C GLU A 803 58.70 6.12 22.86
N PRO A 804 57.69 6.39 23.71
CA PRO A 804 57.93 6.72 25.10
C PRO A 804 58.61 5.55 25.84
N TYR A 805 59.64 5.86 26.63
CA TYR A 805 60.45 4.91 27.42
C TYR A 805 61.37 4.00 26.61
N PHE A 806 61.46 4.18 25.30
CA PHE A 806 62.42 3.45 24.48
C PHE A 806 63.83 4.03 24.68
N THR A 807 64.78 3.20 25.12
CA THR A 807 66.19 3.56 25.29
C THR A 807 67.08 2.38 24.96
N THR A 808 68.19 2.65 24.26
CA THR A 808 69.25 1.66 24.00
C THR A 808 70.32 1.64 25.09
N LYS A 809 70.25 2.57 26.06
CA LYS A 809 71.17 2.67 27.21
C LYS A 809 70.70 1.74 28.34
N HIS A 810 71.63 1.20 29.15
CA HIS A 810 71.29 0.39 30.33
C HIS A 810 70.26 1.09 31.23
N GLN A 811 69.38 0.31 31.90
CA GLN A 811 68.22 0.76 32.70
C GLN A 811 68.47 1.87 33.74
N PHE A 812 69.73 2.18 34.07
CA PHE A 812 70.13 3.23 35.01
C PHE A 812 70.70 4.49 34.35
N GLN A 813 70.84 4.57 33.02
CA GLN A 813 71.51 5.68 32.32
C GLN A 813 70.64 6.39 31.26
N GLY A 814 69.46 5.86 30.92
CA GLY A 814 68.57 6.50 29.95
C GLY A 814 67.12 6.39 30.37
N THR A 815 66.41 7.51 30.40
CA THR A 815 64.98 7.54 30.74
C THR A 815 64.08 7.11 29.58
N GLY A 816 64.60 7.11 28.34
CA GLY A 816 63.85 6.82 27.12
C GLY A 816 62.75 7.85 26.78
N ILE A 817 62.76 9.00 27.46
CA ILE A 817 61.74 10.04 27.30
C ILE A 817 62.24 11.20 26.42
N GLY A 818 63.55 11.40 26.30
CA GLY A 818 64.13 12.60 25.66
C GLY A 818 63.71 12.82 24.20
N LEU A 819 63.84 11.80 23.34
CA LEU A 819 63.47 11.90 21.93
C LEU A 819 61.94 11.89 21.73
N PHE A 820 61.19 11.09 22.50
CA PHE A 820 59.73 11.16 22.54
C PHE A 820 59.23 12.59 22.86
N MET A 821 59.83 13.24 23.86
CA MET A 821 59.52 14.63 24.20
C MET A 821 59.88 15.61 23.07
N CYS A 822 60.97 15.36 22.33
CA CYS A 822 61.29 16.18 21.16
C CYS A 822 60.18 16.05 20.10
N GLN A 823 59.69 14.83 19.85
CA GLN A 823 58.57 14.63 18.93
C GLN A 823 57.29 15.31 19.43
N GLU A 824 56.94 15.18 20.71
CA GLU A 824 55.77 15.84 21.29
C GLU A 824 55.84 17.36 21.21
N ILE A 825 56.99 17.96 21.54
CA ILE A 825 57.21 19.41 21.43
C ILE A 825 57.03 19.86 19.97
N ILE A 826 57.74 19.22 19.04
CA ILE A 826 57.72 19.63 17.63
C ILE A 826 56.31 19.45 17.05
N THR A 827 55.67 18.30 17.27
CA THR A 827 54.37 17.99 16.66
C THR A 827 53.19 18.67 17.34
N LYS A 828 53.08 18.63 18.67
CA LYS A 828 51.92 19.15 19.40
C LYS A 828 52.01 20.63 19.73
N HIS A 829 53.20 21.12 20.10
CA HIS A 829 53.35 22.52 20.52
C HIS A 829 53.69 23.42 19.34
N MET A 830 54.68 23.03 18.53
CA MET A 830 55.21 23.86 17.45
C MET A 830 54.53 23.62 16.10
N LYS A 831 53.63 22.64 16.00
CA LYS A 831 52.92 22.22 14.77
C LYS A 831 53.88 21.90 13.60
N GLY A 832 55.04 21.36 13.93
CA GLY A 832 56.08 20.93 13.00
C GLY A 832 56.19 19.42 12.91
N GLU A 833 57.25 18.96 12.24
CA GLU A 833 57.56 17.53 12.09
C GLU A 833 59.05 17.30 12.39
N ILE A 834 59.39 16.17 13.02
CA ILE A 834 60.77 15.76 13.22
C ILE A 834 61.00 14.40 12.56
N PHE A 835 62.09 14.30 11.82
CA PHE A 835 62.52 13.09 11.12
C PHE A 835 63.92 12.72 11.53
N VAL A 836 64.23 11.44 11.41
CA VAL A 836 65.56 10.89 11.62
C VAL A 836 65.93 9.99 10.46
N SER A 837 67.18 10.04 10.03
CA SER A 837 67.72 9.10 9.04
C SER A 837 69.21 8.89 9.29
N ASN A 838 69.74 7.72 8.92
CA ASN A 838 71.18 7.54 8.87
C ASN A 838 71.71 8.01 7.52
N GLN A 839 72.82 8.75 7.53
CA GLN A 839 73.44 9.31 6.35
C GLN A 839 74.93 8.96 6.31
N THR A 840 75.40 8.58 5.13
CA THR A 840 76.82 8.46 4.80
C THR A 840 77.22 9.69 3.98
N PHE A 841 78.25 10.41 4.41
CA PHE A 841 78.66 11.65 3.75
C PHE A 841 80.18 11.86 3.79
N GLN A 842 80.72 12.57 2.80
CA GLN A 842 82.14 12.92 2.75
C GLN A 842 82.41 14.31 3.33
N TYR A 843 83.46 14.42 4.15
CA TYR A 843 83.98 15.69 4.66
C TYR A 843 85.50 15.58 4.82
N ASP A 844 86.26 16.59 4.38
CA ASP A 844 87.74 16.60 4.43
C ASP A 844 88.39 15.36 3.76
N ASN A 845 87.84 14.93 2.61
CA ASN A 845 88.25 13.74 1.83
C ASN A 845 88.14 12.38 2.56
N GLU A 846 87.39 12.30 3.66
CA GLU A 846 87.06 11.07 4.37
C GLU A 846 85.54 10.83 4.39
N GLU A 847 85.14 9.56 4.39
CA GLU A 847 83.74 9.13 4.45
C GLU A 847 83.31 8.89 5.90
N PHE A 848 82.16 9.44 6.27
CA PHE A 848 81.61 9.39 7.63
C PHE A 848 80.16 8.89 7.63
N ASP A 849 79.82 8.10 8.64
CA ASP A 849 78.46 7.62 8.90
C ASP A 849 77.89 8.27 10.17
N GLY A 850 76.62 8.67 10.13
CA GLY A 850 75.97 9.27 11.29
C GLY A 850 74.47 9.41 11.19
N ALA A 851 73.87 9.96 12.25
CA ALA A 851 72.44 10.25 12.29
C ALA A 851 72.17 11.70 11.88
N GLU A 852 71.16 11.91 11.05
CA GLU A 852 70.63 13.23 10.69
C GLU A 852 69.21 13.38 11.23
N PHE A 853 69.02 14.38 12.09
CA PHE A 853 67.72 14.83 12.56
C PHE A 853 67.28 16.06 11.78
N ILE A 854 66.11 15.97 11.14
CA ILE A 854 65.50 17.07 10.39
C ILE A 854 64.27 17.55 11.12
N VAL A 855 64.30 18.78 11.60
CA VAL A 855 63.17 19.45 12.22
C VAL A 855 62.55 20.43 11.23
N LYS A 856 61.29 20.21 10.87
CA LYS A 856 60.48 21.11 10.04
C LYS A 856 59.61 21.98 10.92
N LEU A 857 59.73 23.30 10.80
CA LEU A 857 58.96 24.26 11.58
C LEU A 857 58.23 25.25 10.66
N PRO A 858 56.91 25.46 10.84
CA PRO A 858 56.23 26.56 10.18
C PRO A 858 56.75 27.89 10.72
N MET A 859 57.02 28.86 9.83
CA MET A 859 57.55 30.17 10.23
C MET A 859 56.48 31.11 10.84
N LYS A 860 55.18 30.81 10.69
CA LYS A 860 54.03 31.59 11.18
C LYS A 860 53.12 30.77 12.10
#